data_AF-A0A8T5DHD8-F1
#
_entry.id   AF-A0A8T5DHD8-F1
#
_cell.length_a   1.000
_cell.length_b   1.000
_cell.length_c   1.000
_cell.angle_alpha   90.00
_cell.angle_beta   90.00
_cell.angle_gamma   90.00
#
_symmetry.space_group_name_H-M   'P 1'
#
loop_
_entity.id
_entity.type
_entity.pdbx_description
1 polymer ?
#
loop_
_entity_poly.entity_id
_entity_poly.type
_entity_poly.pdbx_seq_one_letter_code
_entity_poly.pdbx_strand_id
1 'polypeptide(L)'
;MLIKRGLSQSRCNNKGQVTVFIILGIVILASVMFLLFIISQTRLNQLETGQEQIISDSFKGESLRLYVEDCLMDSLEDGLTLIGQQGRLWDGQPGSTLTFVEGENGLSFTLGEFSQVYYGITYNEQDPENSYPCEENITNLPDFCRYVTGDDGKFGTKQKLTKSNVENDLEDYMINESVFCVQELLYGENSLVTNVLTEDIELDVSFEPDGIMIKVEYPINIYTEGKNYFHMEDFSFIYLSEISDFLTRAVTTPLNSDQGDVTYVIDEDTLQESHIYEELSPILVREETGEGDNVFIFTLGSGIILQNDEYLFQYAVQNRPPALDYISRDSCGGYDYLAINGYETEYGFINITPNALDPDDDNVSYRYDYSNLLSGYNVFINPYDHFYMDLSNYNLNPGLYNFTVYADDEHGLMDWQVVRVLLDRNMEVNISIATPYETFTSGQAILSIEDPVFINITAPESSVDEETFEMLILDYEGNNDENFSLTIPYFEPGEQCLSLPNVAGEGGLSCDLEEYSDGVAVGSNIEGWDTNFLQTLDLPYFQQLTDTGVMEITFTANYCSQYQQERDDSIKVKVQECIDWPGVPLHPYPYVPGKTYHNYVYVDSSTDELKLDSVNHEPVEEEINPFLARHECCASDGTYEPTSTICYQSEPGCYNKLGNGYFYSDYETGYVLEEHYINCSGDRGNICDGDSNYQLAGGELRCGHYGENQCDKVSPKCEDDLAWGYRDSNDDGQNDYWCHGKMGCEMACTSAVVYVGDYYTTPGHDEEINKWAIETFATSDSESDLVPGKFNFRCGCYDSDVDVGDYCDSNMDGLFSGYCNQNGECSES
;
A
#
# COMPACT_ATOMS: atom_id res chain seq x y z
N MET A 1 146.82 40.35 -21.40
CA MET A 1 147.01 41.77 -21.74
C MET A 1 146.83 42.55 -20.44
N LEU A 2 147.87 42.75 -19.63
CA LEU A 2 148.79 43.92 -19.64
C LEU A 2 147.99 45.22 -19.67
N ILE A 3 147.89 45.99 -18.57
CA ILE A 3 148.77 47.09 -18.11
C ILE A 3 148.29 47.44 -16.67
N LYS A 4 149.04 47.50 -15.55
CA LYS A 4 150.35 48.05 -15.13
C LYS A 4 150.41 49.60 -15.00
N ARG A 5 150.22 50.12 -13.77
CA ARG A 5 150.84 51.31 -13.11
C ARG A 5 149.93 51.72 -11.93
N GLY A 6 150.37 52.16 -10.76
CA GLY A 6 151.66 52.65 -10.30
C GLY A 6 151.40 53.70 -9.21
N LEU A 7 151.81 53.37 -7.98
CA LEU A 7 152.12 54.20 -6.80
C LEU A 7 151.70 55.69 -6.77
N SER A 8 151.00 56.07 -5.70
CA SER A 8 151.35 57.28 -4.92
C SER A 8 150.80 57.16 -3.48
N GLN A 9 151.72 57.08 -2.51
CA GLN A 9 151.45 57.20 -1.08
C GLN A 9 151.22 58.68 -0.73
N SER A 10 150.07 58.99 -0.12
CA SER A 10 149.89 60.18 0.70
C SER A 10 149.41 59.75 2.08
N ARG A 11 150.23 60.00 3.11
CA ARG A 11 149.88 59.83 4.53
C ARG A 11 148.92 60.95 4.93
N CYS A 12 147.69 60.61 5.31
CA CYS A 12 146.80 61.50 6.05
C CYS A 12 145.91 60.71 7.03
N ASN A 13 146.17 60.90 8.33
CA ASN A 13 145.33 60.67 9.51
C ASN A 13 144.50 59.36 9.65
N ASN A 14 145.11 58.35 10.28
CA ASN A 14 144.49 57.08 10.74
C ASN A 14 143.51 57.23 11.94
N LYS A 15 142.81 58.36 12.06
CA LYS A 15 141.72 58.54 13.05
C LYS A 15 140.34 58.70 12.42
N GLY A 16 140.23 58.91 11.10
CA GLY A 16 138.95 58.94 10.37
C GLY A 16 138.50 57.61 9.77
N GLN A 17 139.43 56.70 9.43
CA GLN A 17 139.09 55.41 8.82
C GLN A 17 138.41 54.43 9.78
N VAL A 18 138.77 54.45 11.07
CA VAL A 18 138.10 53.62 12.08
C VAL A 18 136.65 54.05 12.25
N THR A 19 136.37 55.35 12.24
CA THR A 19 135.00 55.89 12.33
C THR A 19 134.17 55.55 11.09
N VAL A 20 134.76 55.56 9.89
CA VAL A 20 134.06 55.18 8.65
C VAL A 20 133.74 53.67 8.64
N PHE A 21 134.64 52.80 9.07
CA PHE A 21 134.33 51.36 9.16
C PHE A 21 133.31 51.04 10.26
N ILE A 22 133.30 51.78 11.37
CA ILE A 22 132.26 51.64 12.41
C ILE A 22 130.91 52.13 11.89
N ILE A 23 130.84 53.29 11.23
CA ILE A 23 129.58 53.80 10.66
C ILE A 23 129.10 52.87 9.55
N LEU A 24 129.98 52.38 8.67
CA LEU A 24 129.61 51.44 7.61
C LEU A 24 129.15 50.09 8.19
N GLY A 25 129.81 49.59 9.23
CA GLY A 25 129.40 48.38 9.94
C GLY A 25 128.03 48.52 10.60
N ILE A 26 127.76 49.66 11.24
CA ILE A 26 126.45 49.96 11.83
C ILE A 26 125.37 50.10 10.75
N VAL A 27 125.67 50.75 9.62
CA VAL A 27 124.72 50.89 8.51
C VAL A 27 124.40 49.53 7.88
N ILE A 28 125.39 48.67 7.63
CA ILE A 28 125.16 47.32 7.10
C ILE A 28 124.37 46.48 8.11
N LEU A 29 124.72 46.52 9.39
CA LEU A 29 124.02 45.78 10.43
C LEU A 29 122.57 46.26 10.61
N ALA A 30 122.34 47.57 10.58
CA ALA A 30 121.00 48.16 10.61
C ALA A 30 120.19 47.78 9.36
N SER A 31 120.82 47.75 8.18
CA SER A 31 120.18 47.33 6.92
C SER A 31 119.75 45.86 6.97
N VAL A 32 120.61 44.98 7.50
CA VAL A 32 120.30 43.56 7.66
C VAL A 32 119.23 43.35 8.72
N MET A 33 119.29 44.03 9.87
CA MET A 33 118.22 43.96 10.88
C MET A 33 116.89 44.48 10.33
N PHE A 34 116.91 45.57 9.57
CA PHE A 34 115.70 46.12 8.95
C PHE A 34 115.13 45.16 7.90
N LEU A 35 115.98 44.49 7.11
CA LEU A 35 115.55 43.51 6.12
C LEU A 35 115.00 42.23 6.79
N LEU A 36 115.62 41.77 7.89
CA LEU A 36 115.09 40.68 8.70
C LEU A 36 113.75 41.05 9.38
N PHE A 37 113.61 42.29 9.84
CA PHE A 37 112.36 42.81 10.40
C PHE A 37 111.25 42.82 9.33
N ILE A 38 111.54 43.27 8.11
CA ILE A 38 110.58 43.23 6.99
C ILE A 38 110.20 41.79 6.65
N ILE A 39 111.16 40.86 6.56
CA ILE A 39 110.88 39.45 6.27
C ILE A 39 110.05 38.81 7.40
N SER A 40 110.32 39.17 8.66
CA SER A 40 109.55 38.68 9.81
C SER A 40 108.12 39.20 9.78
N GLN A 41 107.93 40.49 9.48
CA GLN A 41 106.61 41.13 9.37
C GLN A 41 105.80 40.55 8.19
N THR A 42 106.42 40.34 7.02
CA THR A 42 105.70 39.76 5.88
C THR A 42 105.37 38.29 6.08
N ARG A 43 106.22 37.51 6.76
CA ARG A 43 105.88 36.13 7.12
C ARG A 43 104.79 36.03 8.17
N LEU A 44 104.79 36.92 9.17
CA LEU A 44 103.70 37.00 10.15
C LEU A 44 102.38 37.32 9.47
N ASN A 45 102.35 38.35 8.62
CA ASN A 45 101.13 38.71 7.89
C ASN A 45 100.69 37.59 6.93
N GLN A 46 101.61 36.92 6.23
CA GLN A 46 101.25 35.79 5.35
C GLN A 46 100.79 34.55 6.13
N LEU A 47 101.31 34.32 7.34
CA LEU A 47 100.86 33.26 8.22
C LEU A 47 99.50 33.58 8.82
N GLU A 48 99.25 34.82 9.26
CA GLU A 48 97.94 35.26 9.76
C GLU A 48 96.87 35.20 8.66
N THR A 49 97.15 35.73 7.45
CA THR A 49 96.22 35.63 6.31
C THR A 49 96.04 34.17 5.86
N GLY A 50 97.08 33.33 5.94
CA GLY A 50 96.98 31.91 5.63
C GLY A 50 96.24 31.10 6.70
N GLN A 51 96.35 31.47 7.98
CA GLN A 51 95.58 30.86 9.08
C GLN A 51 94.11 31.25 9.00
N GLU A 52 93.82 32.53 8.74
CA GLU A 52 92.44 33.00 8.51
C GLU A 52 91.82 32.30 7.31
N GLN A 53 92.57 32.13 6.21
CA GLN A 53 92.07 31.46 5.02
C GLN A 53 91.91 29.95 5.20
N ILE A 54 92.79 29.28 5.96
CA ILE A 54 92.65 27.84 6.27
C ILE A 54 91.51 27.60 7.26
N ILE A 55 91.27 28.50 8.22
CA ILE A 55 90.14 28.40 9.15
C ILE A 55 88.83 28.71 8.43
N SER A 56 88.79 29.73 7.55
CA SER A 56 87.60 30.04 6.74
C SER A 56 87.32 28.99 5.66
N ASP A 57 88.35 28.37 5.07
CA ASP A 57 88.20 27.32 4.06
C ASP A 57 88.03 25.91 4.68
N SER A 58 88.27 25.73 5.98
CA SER A 58 88.02 24.45 6.68
C SER A 58 86.65 24.42 7.38
N PHE A 59 86.14 25.57 7.85
CA PHE A 59 84.72 25.75 8.16
C PHE A 59 83.95 26.10 6.88
N LYS A 60 84.03 25.23 5.87
CA LYS A 60 83.17 25.41 4.69
C LYS A 60 81.73 25.35 5.17
N GLY A 61 80.89 26.20 4.62
CA GLY A 61 79.46 26.20 4.91
C GLY A 61 78.79 24.82 4.85
N GLU A 62 79.38 23.91 4.08
CA GLU A 62 79.01 22.50 4.05
C GLU A 62 79.08 21.78 5.40
N SER A 63 80.07 22.06 6.27
CA SER A 63 80.16 21.38 7.57
C SER A 63 79.06 21.80 8.54
N LEU A 64 78.69 23.08 8.52
CA LEU A 64 77.55 23.55 9.32
C LEU A 64 76.23 23.10 8.71
N ARG A 65 76.11 23.11 7.37
CA ARG A 65 74.96 22.52 6.67
C ARG A 65 74.77 21.06 7.03
N LEU A 66 75.81 20.24 6.91
CA LEU A 66 75.78 18.83 7.28
C LEU A 66 75.43 18.65 8.75
N TYR A 67 75.91 19.52 9.64
CA TYR A 67 75.51 19.46 11.04
C TYR A 67 74.03 19.81 11.27
N VAL A 68 73.51 20.84 10.60
CA VAL A 68 72.07 21.18 10.68
C VAL A 68 71.24 20.06 10.07
N GLU A 69 71.69 19.47 8.96
CA GLU A 69 71.09 18.30 8.31
C GLU A 69 71.09 17.09 9.26
N ASP A 70 72.20 16.81 9.96
CA ASP A 70 72.30 15.78 10.98
C ASP A 70 71.33 16.06 12.15
N CYS A 71 71.27 17.30 12.68
CA CYS A 71 70.30 17.69 13.72
C CYS A 71 68.85 17.47 13.27
N LEU A 72 68.54 17.80 12.02
CA LEU A 72 67.20 17.63 11.44
C LEU A 72 66.89 16.14 11.23
N MET A 73 67.87 15.33 10.82
CA MET A 73 67.71 13.88 10.70
C MET A 73 67.46 13.24 12.06
N ASP A 74 68.24 13.59 13.09
CA ASP A 74 68.04 13.09 14.46
C ASP A 74 66.65 13.52 14.97
N SER A 75 66.27 14.80 14.79
CA SER A 75 64.96 15.31 15.18
C SER A 75 63.80 14.64 14.44
N LEU A 76 64.00 14.31 13.16
CA LEU A 76 63.03 13.58 12.36
C LEU A 76 62.83 12.15 12.89
N GLU A 77 63.90 11.42 13.17
CA GLU A 77 63.82 10.04 13.68
C GLU A 77 63.19 10.00 15.08
N ASP A 78 63.53 10.94 15.95
CA ASP A 78 62.90 11.08 17.28
C ASP A 78 61.41 11.43 17.16
N GLY A 79 61.06 12.39 16.29
CA GLY A 79 59.68 12.80 16.03
C GLY A 79 58.84 11.67 15.44
N LEU A 80 59.39 10.93 14.47
CA LEU A 80 58.77 9.73 13.92
C LEU A 80 58.57 8.68 15.00
N THR A 81 59.55 8.45 15.87
CA THR A 81 59.44 7.48 16.96
C THR A 81 58.29 7.85 17.92
N LEU A 82 58.18 9.13 18.31
CA LEU A 82 57.10 9.62 19.16
C LEU A 82 55.73 9.50 18.50
N ILE A 83 55.60 9.93 17.24
CA ILE A 83 54.37 9.79 16.44
C ILE A 83 54.01 8.33 16.28
N GLY A 84 54.99 7.45 16.06
CA GLY A 84 54.79 6.01 16.02
C GLY A 84 54.16 5.50 17.33
N GLN A 85 54.76 5.85 18.46
CA GLN A 85 54.31 5.38 19.75
C GLN A 85 53.00 6.01 20.24
N GLN A 86 52.52 7.09 19.62
CA GLN A 86 51.38 7.86 20.15
C GLN A 86 50.29 8.14 19.11
N GLY A 87 50.55 7.88 17.83
CA GLY A 87 49.73 8.27 16.68
C GLY A 87 49.84 9.75 16.31
N ARG A 88 49.89 10.64 17.30
CA ARG A 88 50.02 12.11 17.19
C ARG A 88 50.91 12.64 18.31
N LEU A 89 51.48 13.83 18.15
CA LEU A 89 52.23 14.47 19.23
C LEU A 89 51.30 15.20 20.20
N TRP A 90 51.58 15.14 21.50
CA TRP A 90 50.80 15.75 22.58
C TRP A 90 51.43 17.04 23.12
N ASP A 91 50.59 17.89 23.71
CA ASP A 91 51.02 19.10 24.43
C ASP A 91 52.07 18.77 25.51
N GLY A 92 53.13 19.57 25.56
CA GLY A 92 54.33 19.33 26.36
C GLY A 92 55.48 18.66 25.62
N GLN A 93 55.24 18.16 24.40
CA GLN A 93 56.30 17.79 23.45
C GLN A 93 56.66 19.00 22.56
N PRO A 94 57.89 19.05 22.01
CA PRO A 94 58.31 20.09 21.08
C PRO A 94 57.31 20.26 19.94
N GLY A 95 56.84 21.49 19.73
CA GLY A 95 55.95 21.85 18.61
C GLY A 95 54.47 21.52 18.75
N SER A 96 54.08 20.52 19.55
CA SER A 96 52.67 20.14 19.63
C SER A 96 51.82 21.09 20.49
N THR A 97 50.57 21.27 20.07
CA THR A 97 49.51 22.01 20.80
C THR A 97 48.32 21.13 21.15
N LEU A 98 48.38 19.83 20.83
CA LEU A 98 47.27 18.90 21.02
C LEU A 98 47.19 18.45 22.49
N THR A 99 46.26 19.03 23.25
CA THR A 99 46.04 18.60 24.64
C THR A 99 45.44 17.20 24.68
N PHE A 100 46.08 16.30 25.43
CA PHE A 100 45.55 14.95 25.70
C PHE A 100 44.34 15.00 26.64
N VAL A 101 43.25 14.35 26.23
CA VAL A 101 42.03 14.18 27.02
C VAL A 101 41.59 12.72 26.91
N GLU A 102 41.79 11.98 28.00
CA GLU A 102 41.40 10.56 28.14
C GLU A 102 39.93 10.35 27.77
N GLY A 103 39.66 9.42 26.86
CA GLY A 103 38.30 9.07 26.41
C GLY A 103 37.68 10.04 25.41
N GLU A 104 38.31 11.17 25.11
CA GLU A 104 37.84 12.11 24.06
C GLU A 104 38.71 12.06 22.81
N ASN A 105 40.05 12.14 22.95
CA ASN A 105 40.97 12.15 21.79
C ASN A 105 42.13 11.16 21.89
N GLY A 106 42.27 10.49 23.02
CA GLY A 106 43.19 9.38 23.19
C GLY A 106 42.92 8.59 24.46
N LEU A 107 43.70 7.54 24.67
CA LEU A 107 43.61 6.67 25.84
C LEU A 107 44.98 6.36 26.44
N SER A 108 44.98 6.04 27.73
CA SER A 108 46.18 5.72 28.49
C SER A 108 46.55 4.24 28.36
N PHE A 109 47.27 3.86 27.30
CA PHE A 109 47.77 2.50 27.05
C PHE A 109 49.27 2.39 27.27
N THR A 110 49.71 1.52 28.17
CA THR A 110 51.15 1.36 28.46
C THR A 110 51.78 0.27 27.60
N LEU A 111 52.40 0.67 26.50
CA LEU A 111 53.30 -0.16 25.70
C LEU A 111 54.62 0.59 25.51
N GLY A 112 55.62 0.27 26.35
CA GLY A 112 56.92 0.97 26.34
C GLY A 112 56.97 2.16 27.31
N GLU A 113 57.65 3.25 26.89
CA GLU A 113 57.90 4.43 27.75
C GLU A 113 56.75 5.46 27.73
N PHE A 114 55.90 5.42 26.69
CA PHE A 114 54.76 6.32 26.57
C PHE A 114 53.46 5.60 26.89
N SER A 115 52.54 6.37 27.46
CA SER A 115 51.23 5.85 27.89
C SER A 115 50.07 6.42 27.08
N GLN A 116 50.28 7.36 26.15
CA GLN A 116 49.18 8.09 25.51
C GLN A 116 49.06 7.68 24.05
N VAL A 117 47.92 7.11 23.66
CA VAL A 117 47.63 6.67 22.28
C VAL A 117 46.46 7.46 21.72
N TYR A 118 46.63 8.01 20.52
CA TYR A 118 45.61 8.80 19.84
C TYR A 118 44.49 7.92 19.28
N TYR A 119 43.23 8.35 19.42
CA TYR A 119 42.11 7.68 18.77
C TYR A 119 42.06 8.01 17.27
N GLY A 120 42.10 7.00 16.40
CA GLY A 120 41.78 7.13 14.98
C GLY A 120 40.28 7.31 14.73
N ILE A 121 39.44 6.64 15.51
CA ILE A 121 37.98 6.77 15.53
C ILE A 121 37.54 6.94 16.99
N THR A 122 36.62 7.87 17.21
CA THR A 122 35.99 8.12 18.51
C THR A 122 34.49 7.97 18.40
N TYR A 123 33.85 7.59 19.50
CA TYR A 123 32.41 7.62 19.66
C TYR A 123 32.02 8.79 20.59
N ASN A 124 31.07 9.62 20.15
CA ASN A 124 30.55 10.70 20.97
C ASN A 124 29.12 10.35 21.41
N GLU A 125 28.92 10.11 22.71
CA GLU A 125 27.59 9.86 23.28
C GLU A 125 26.57 11.00 23.01
N GLN A 126 27.05 12.21 22.68
CA GLN A 126 26.20 13.35 22.36
C GLN A 126 25.82 13.48 20.89
N ASP A 127 26.37 12.66 19.98
CA ASP A 127 25.78 12.55 18.65
C ASP A 127 24.34 12.04 18.81
N PRO A 128 23.37 12.65 18.11
CA PRO A 128 21.96 12.61 18.47
C PRO A 128 21.53 11.20 18.79
N GLU A 129 21.14 10.98 20.06
CA GLU A 129 20.61 9.73 20.61
C GLU A 129 19.97 8.92 19.49
N ASN A 130 20.57 7.78 19.15
CA ASN A 130 20.16 6.85 18.10
C ASN A 130 18.64 6.66 18.07
N SER A 131 17.93 7.56 17.40
CA SER A 131 16.47 7.60 17.40
C SER A 131 16.04 7.15 16.03
N TYR A 132 16.02 5.85 15.82
CA TYR A 132 15.20 5.28 14.77
C TYR A 132 13.72 5.43 15.15
N PRO A 133 12.85 5.80 14.18
CA PRO A 133 13.18 6.32 12.86
C PRO A 133 13.59 7.80 12.93
N CYS A 134 14.58 8.17 12.12
CA CYS A 134 15.00 9.55 12.00
C CYS A 134 13.85 10.41 11.46
N GLU A 135 13.61 11.57 12.07
CA GLU A 135 12.59 12.49 11.55
C GLU A 135 12.93 12.87 10.10
N GLU A 136 11.98 12.64 9.18
CA GLU A 136 12.14 12.86 7.74
C GLU A 136 12.50 14.30 7.34
N ASN A 137 12.44 15.24 8.29
CA ASN A 137 12.70 16.67 8.08
C ASN A 137 14.10 17.14 8.53
N ILE A 138 14.99 16.24 8.97
CA ILE A 138 16.35 16.65 9.35
C ILE A 138 17.23 16.61 8.10
N THR A 139 17.71 17.77 7.65
CA THR A 139 18.62 17.89 6.50
C THR A 139 19.98 17.20 6.70
N ASN A 140 20.25 16.74 7.92
CA ASN A 140 21.38 15.92 8.33
C ASN A 140 20.81 14.68 9.02
N LEU A 141 20.47 13.64 8.26
CA LEU A 141 20.09 12.35 8.82
C LEU A 141 21.27 11.84 9.69
N PRO A 142 21.02 11.37 10.93
CA PRO A 142 22.00 10.57 11.67
C PRO A 142 22.61 9.48 10.79
N ASP A 143 23.88 9.15 11.03
CA ASP A 143 24.64 8.20 10.20
C ASP A 143 24.10 6.76 10.28
N PHE A 144 23.21 6.48 11.23
CA PHE A 144 22.51 5.19 11.40
C PHE A 144 21.12 5.14 10.75
N CYS A 145 20.59 6.20 10.15
CA CYS A 145 19.19 6.19 9.68
C CYS A 145 18.94 5.12 8.61
N ARG A 146 18.03 4.18 8.91
CA ARG A 146 17.65 3.07 8.01
C ARG A 146 18.83 2.19 7.60
N TYR A 147 19.82 2.04 8.47
CA TYR A 147 20.89 1.10 8.23
C TYR A 147 20.33 -0.31 8.01
N VAL A 148 20.79 -0.96 6.95
CA VAL A 148 20.61 -2.39 6.71
C VAL A 148 21.99 -2.94 6.38
N THR A 149 22.36 -4.04 7.01
CA THR A 149 23.62 -4.74 6.75
C THR A 149 23.94 -4.78 5.25
N GLY A 150 25.08 -4.18 4.87
CA GLY A 150 25.54 -4.02 3.50
C GLY A 150 25.45 -2.61 2.92
N ASP A 151 24.82 -1.66 3.61
CA ASP A 151 24.85 -0.23 3.29
C ASP A 151 26.07 0.49 3.89
N ASP A 152 26.51 1.59 3.27
CA ASP A 152 27.56 2.47 3.81
C ASP A 152 27.00 3.28 5.00
N GLY A 153 27.65 3.22 6.16
CA GLY A 153 27.30 3.98 7.37
C GLY A 153 28.43 4.93 7.81
N LYS A 154 28.26 5.63 8.95
CA LYS A 154 29.41 6.17 9.69
C LYS A 154 29.36 5.73 11.15
N PHE A 155 30.11 4.69 11.46
CA PHE A 155 30.23 4.10 12.77
C PHE A 155 31.32 4.84 13.57
N GLY A 156 30.91 5.99 14.14
CA GLY A 156 31.78 6.88 14.91
C GLY A 156 32.34 8.06 14.10
N THR A 157 33.10 8.91 14.78
CA THR A 157 33.76 10.08 14.19
C THR A 157 35.23 9.78 13.96
N LYS A 158 35.63 9.71 12.68
CA LYS A 158 37.04 9.68 12.31
C LYS A 158 37.74 10.95 12.78
N GLN A 159 38.76 10.73 13.60
CA GLN A 159 39.59 11.79 14.12
C GLN A 159 40.66 12.21 13.10
N LYS A 160 41.32 13.31 13.42
CA LYS A 160 42.34 13.97 12.60
C LYS A 160 43.65 13.17 12.43
N LEU A 161 43.65 11.85 12.47
CA LEU A 161 44.80 11.04 12.09
C LEU A 161 44.87 10.96 10.57
N THR A 162 45.44 11.99 9.95
CA THR A 162 45.63 12.09 8.50
C THR A 162 47.09 12.35 8.18
N LYS A 163 47.49 12.00 6.96
CA LYS A 163 48.83 12.29 6.43
C LYS A 163 49.28 13.73 6.72
N SER A 164 48.44 14.71 6.38
CA SER A 164 48.76 16.13 6.57
C SER A 164 48.92 16.54 8.04
N ASN A 165 48.14 15.95 8.95
CA ASN A 165 48.32 16.27 10.37
C ASN A 165 49.59 15.65 10.95
N VAL A 166 49.99 14.48 10.45
CA VAL A 166 51.28 13.87 10.82
C VAL A 166 52.46 14.66 10.24
N GLU A 167 52.36 15.15 9.00
CA GLU A 167 53.33 16.07 8.39
C GLU A 167 53.50 17.34 9.25
N ASN A 168 52.38 17.98 9.62
CA ASN A 168 52.41 19.19 10.45
C ASN A 168 52.99 18.94 11.86
N ASP A 169 52.59 17.84 12.52
CA ASP A 169 53.13 17.48 13.83
C ASP A 169 54.66 17.31 13.75
N LEU A 170 55.16 16.65 12.71
CA LEU A 170 56.58 16.41 12.50
C LEU A 170 57.34 17.69 12.14
N GLU A 171 56.75 18.56 11.32
CA GLU A 171 57.28 19.88 11.00
C GLU A 171 57.47 20.73 12.26
N ASP A 172 56.42 20.87 13.06
CA ASP A 172 56.45 21.63 14.30
C ASP A 172 57.47 21.05 15.30
N TYR A 173 57.56 19.73 15.41
CA TYR A 173 58.55 19.06 16.26
C TYR A 173 59.98 19.35 15.80
N MET A 174 60.25 19.14 14.51
CA MET A 174 61.58 19.35 13.92
C MET A 174 62.04 20.80 14.04
N ILE A 175 61.15 21.78 13.83
CA ILE A 175 61.45 23.21 14.01
C ILE A 175 61.97 23.46 15.43
N ASN A 176 61.28 22.96 16.45
CA ASN A 176 61.62 23.24 17.84
C ASN A 176 62.90 22.49 18.29
N GLU A 177 63.03 21.21 17.96
CA GLU A 177 64.21 20.42 18.35
C GLU A 177 65.47 20.83 17.57
N SER A 178 65.35 21.14 16.29
CA SER A 178 66.51 21.56 15.48
C SER A 178 67.08 22.90 15.94
N VAL A 179 66.21 23.84 16.37
CA VAL A 179 66.66 25.10 16.97
C VAL A 179 67.45 24.82 18.24
N PHE A 180 67.00 23.89 19.09
CA PHE A 180 67.72 23.50 20.30
C PHE A 180 69.08 22.85 19.98
N CYS A 181 69.11 21.86 19.09
CA CYS A 181 70.33 21.16 18.65
C CYS A 181 71.37 22.13 18.07
N VAL A 182 70.95 23.02 17.17
CA VAL A 182 71.84 24.02 16.55
C VAL A 182 72.33 25.04 17.57
N GLN A 183 71.48 25.47 18.51
CA GLN A 183 71.92 26.36 19.60
C GLN A 183 72.95 25.68 20.51
N GLU A 184 72.79 24.40 20.83
CA GLU A 184 73.77 23.65 21.63
C GLU A 184 75.16 23.65 20.97
N LEU A 185 75.23 23.45 19.65
CA LEU A 185 76.50 23.56 18.92
C LEU A 185 77.08 24.98 18.98
N LEU A 186 76.24 25.98 18.69
CA LEU A 186 76.66 27.36 18.55
C LEU A 186 77.09 27.98 19.88
N TYR A 187 76.52 27.52 21.00
CA TYR A 187 76.76 28.06 22.34
C TYR A 187 77.49 27.09 23.28
N GLY A 188 77.83 25.88 22.82
CA GLY A 188 78.58 24.90 23.60
C GLY A 188 79.97 25.40 24.02
N GLU A 189 80.56 24.79 25.06
CA GLU A 189 81.78 25.25 25.74
C GLU A 189 83.02 25.40 24.82
N ASN A 190 82.96 24.89 23.59
CA ASN A 190 84.04 24.95 22.59
C ASN A 190 83.75 25.92 21.42
N SER A 191 82.67 26.69 21.47
CA SER A 191 82.32 27.64 20.42
C SER A 191 83.33 28.79 20.34
N LEU A 192 84.05 28.89 19.21
CA LEU A 192 84.94 30.01 18.87
C LEU A 192 84.16 31.21 18.29
N VAL A 193 82.83 31.12 18.21
CA VAL A 193 81.99 32.10 17.53
C VAL A 193 81.59 33.20 18.51
N THR A 194 81.83 34.46 18.12
CA THR A 194 81.61 35.62 19.01
C THR A 194 80.23 36.26 18.85
N ASN A 195 79.58 36.11 17.69
CA ASN A 195 78.19 36.52 17.46
C ASN A 195 77.55 35.66 16.36
N VAL A 196 76.44 34.99 16.68
CA VAL A 196 75.57 34.33 15.70
C VAL A 196 74.27 35.12 15.62
N LEU A 197 73.82 35.44 14.40
CA LEU A 197 72.47 35.92 14.15
C LEU A 197 71.71 34.80 13.45
N THR A 198 70.75 34.21 14.15
CA THR A 198 69.79 33.24 13.60
C THR A 198 68.45 33.95 13.43
N GLU A 199 67.80 33.76 12.29
CA GLU A 199 66.37 34.07 12.11
C GLU A 199 65.53 32.82 12.45
N ASP A 200 64.20 32.95 12.42
CA ASP A 200 63.30 31.82 12.63
C ASP A 200 63.51 30.79 11.51
N ILE A 201 63.51 29.50 11.85
CA ILE A 201 63.57 28.41 10.87
C ILE A 201 62.18 28.24 10.26
N GLU A 202 62.11 28.22 8.93
CA GLU A 202 60.94 27.75 8.19
C GLU A 202 61.28 26.37 7.64
N LEU A 203 60.37 25.42 7.84
CA LEU A 203 60.56 24.03 7.46
C LEU A 203 59.27 23.55 6.79
N ASP A 204 59.37 22.76 5.72
CA ASP A 204 58.25 22.14 5.01
C ASP A 204 58.53 20.64 4.96
N VAL A 205 57.71 19.86 5.68
CA VAL A 205 57.73 18.39 5.66
C VAL A 205 56.66 17.90 4.70
N SER A 206 57.07 17.21 3.63
CA SER A 206 56.14 16.52 2.74
C SER A 206 56.47 15.03 2.62
N PHE A 207 55.48 14.19 2.86
CA PHE A 207 55.59 12.75 2.65
C PHE A 207 55.39 12.46 1.16
N GLU A 208 56.44 11.95 0.53
CA GLU A 208 56.47 11.50 -0.85
C GLU A 208 56.41 9.96 -0.90
N PRO A 209 56.14 9.36 -2.07
CA PRO A 209 56.15 7.90 -2.21
C PRO A 209 57.50 7.25 -1.87
N ASP A 210 58.62 7.95 -2.12
CA ASP A 210 59.98 7.41 -1.93
C ASP A 210 60.62 7.86 -0.60
N GLY A 211 59.92 8.61 0.25
CA GLY A 211 60.50 9.18 1.47
C GLY A 211 59.83 10.44 1.99
N ILE A 212 60.48 11.08 2.95
CA ILE A 212 60.08 12.36 3.53
C ILE A 212 60.96 13.44 2.93
N MET A 213 60.37 14.35 2.17
CA MET A 213 61.05 15.52 1.64
C MET A 213 61.02 16.63 2.69
N ILE A 214 62.21 17.13 3.01
CA ILE A 214 62.38 18.22 3.98
C ILE A 214 62.99 19.40 3.24
N LYS A 215 62.25 20.51 3.18
CA LYS A 215 62.75 21.79 2.68
C LYS A 215 62.95 22.72 3.87
N VAL A 216 64.13 23.32 3.96
CA VAL A 216 64.55 24.12 5.10
C VAL A 216 64.96 25.47 4.60
N GLU A 217 64.40 26.51 5.19
CA GLU A 217 64.88 27.89 5.10
C GLU A 217 65.32 28.29 6.50
N TYR A 218 66.63 28.24 6.76
CA TYR A 218 67.19 28.56 8.07
C TYR A 218 68.33 29.58 7.93
N PRO A 219 68.02 30.89 8.00
CA PRO A 219 68.99 31.95 7.81
C PRO A 219 69.97 32.02 8.99
N ILE A 220 71.12 31.35 8.86
CA ILE A 220 72.19 31.38 9.87
C ILE A 220 73.32 32.27 9.36
N ASN A 221 73.55 33.38 10.06
CA ASN A 221 74.65 34.30 9.78
C ASN A 221 75.68 34.27 10.92
N ILE A 222 76.90 33.82 10.61
CA ILE A 222 78.00 33.76 11.58
C ILE A 222 78.96 34.92 11.36
N TYR A 223 79.14 35.73 12.40
CA TYR A 223 80.06 36.86 12.38
C TYR A 223 81.28 36.62 13.27
N THR A 224 82.45 36.82 12.68
CA THR A 224 83.73 36.87 13.41
C THR A 224 84.35 38.24 13.13
N GLU A 225 84.70 38.99 14.16
CA GLU A 225 85.30 40.34 14.02
C GLU A 225 84.50 41.31 13.10
N GLY A 226 83.17 41.16 13.03
CA GLY A 226 82.29 42.03 12.25
C GLY A 226 82.23 41.73 10.74
N LYS A 227 82.83 40.64 10.25
CA LYS A 227 82.61 40.13 8.90
C LYS A 227 81.68 38.92 8.94
N ASN A 228 80.75 38.83 7.99
CA ASN A 228 79.94 37.63 7.77
C ASN A 228 80.83 36.57 7.11
N TYR A 229 81.05 35.44 7.78
CA TYR A 229 81.86 34.34 7.26
C TYR A 229 81.01 33.20 6.69
N PHE A 230 79.73 33.15 7.04
CA PHE A 230 78.86 32.06 6.64
C PHE A 230 77.41 32.51 6.56
N HIS A 231 76.76 32.12 5.46
CA HIS A 231 75.35 32.33 5.19
C HIS A 231 74.78 31.02 4.68
N MET A 232 73.87 30.43 5.45
CA MET A 232 72.91 29.42 4.98
C MET A 232 71.60 30.15 4.75
N GLU A 233 70.91 29.86 3.66
CA GLU A 233 69.57 30.41 3.40
C GLU A 233 68.61 29.24 3.26
N ASP A 234 68.78 28.43 2.21
CA ASP A 234 67.91 27.28 1.93
C ASP A 234 68.68 25.99 1.62
N PHE A 235 68.09 24.85 1.97
CA PHE A 235 68.48 23.54 1.45
C PHE A 235 67.33 22.54 1.56
N SER A 236 67.47 21.40 0.89
CA SER A 236 66.51 20.31 0.98
C SER A 236 67.21 18.97 0.95
N PHE A 237 66.65 17.98 1.63
CA PHE A 237 67.06 16.59 1.54
C PHE A 237 65.84 15.67 1.56
N ILE A 238 66.06 14.41 1.19
CA ILE A 238 65.05 13.36 1.26
C ILE A 238 65.51 12.28 2.24
N TYR A 239 64.66 11.98 3.21
CA TYR A 239 64.84 10.86 4.11
C TYR A 239 64.09 9.66 3.54
N LEU A 240 64.81 8.62 3.12
CA LEU A 240 64.21 7.44 2.49
C LEU A 240 63.36 6.69 3.53
N SER A 241 62.06 6.58 3.27
CA SER A 241 61.09 6.03 4.21
C SER A 241 59.79 5.66 3.51
N GLU A 242 59.17 4.56 3.88
CA GLU A 242 57.88 4.11 3.34
C GLU A 242 56.67 4.66 4.13
N ILE A 243 56.86 5.72 4.93
CA ILE A 243 55.84 6.20 5.90
C ILE A 243 54.55 6.67 5.23
N SER A 244 54.65 7.29 4.04
CA SER A 244 53.49 7.77 3.29
C SER A 244 52.55 6.61 2.94
N ASP A 245 53.12 5.55 2.39
CA ASP A 245 52.39 4.38 1.91
C ASP A 245 51.86 3.55 3.08
N PHE A 246 52.67 3.40 4.14
CA PHE A 246 52.25 2.79 5.40
C PHE A 246 51.04 3.53 6.01
N LEU A 247 51.13 4.84 6.26
CA LEU A 247 50.03 5.61 6.83
C LEU A 247 48.78 5.61 5.94
N THR A 248 48.96 5.64 4.63
CA THR A 248 47.81 5.63 3.71
C THR A 248 47.10 4.28 3.76
N ARG A 249 47.83 3.17 3.71
CA ARG A 249 47.27 1.85 3.43
C ARG A 249 47.05 0.96 4.65
N ALA A 250 47.87 1.09 5.68
CA ALA A 250 47.74 0.31 6.91
C ALA A 250 46.99 1.06 8.03
N VAL A 251 46.84 2.38 7.90
CA VAL A 251 46.23 3.23 8.94
C VAL A 251 45.00 3.94 8.42
N THR A 252 45.17 4.93 7.55
CA THR A 252 44.08 5.86 7.22
C THR A 252 43.00 5.28 6.32
N THR A 253 43.34 4.37 5.39
CA THR A 253 42.36 3.65 4.56
C THR A 253 41.57 2.63 5.37
N PRO A 254 42.21 1.73 6.16
CA PRO A 254 41.48 0.83 7.07
C PRO A 254 40.57 1.60 8.04
N LEU A 255 41.03 2.71 8.63
CA LEU A 255 40.18 3.58 9.46
C LEU A 255 39.00 4.19 8.69
N ASN A 256 39.11 4.43 7.38
CA ASN A 256 37.95 4.88 6.59
C ASN A 256 36.96 3.73 6.36
N SER A 257 37.48 2.52 6.10
CA SER A 257 36.66 1.34 5.88
C SER A 257 35.94 0.91 7.16
N ASP A 258 36.65 0.85 8.29
CA ASP A 258 36.11 0.56 9.62
C ASP A 258 35.07 1.59 10.08
N GLN A 259 35.28 2.87 9.75
CA GLN A 259 34.24 3.88 9.99
C GLN A 259 33.03 3.68 9.05
N GLY A 260 33.25 3.26 7.81
CA GLY A 260 32.23 3.24 6.75
C GLY A 260 31.39 1.97 6.69
N ASP A 261 31.92 0.85 7.18
CA ASP A 261 31.37 -0.49 7.01
C ASP A 261 31.49 -1.25 8.33
N VAL A 262 30.35 -1.55 8.96
CA VAL A 262 30.29 -2.28 10.24
C VAL A 262 30.89 -3.68 10.17
N THR A 263 30.98 -4.26 8.97
CA THR A 263 31.51 -5.61 8.78
C THR A 263 33.02 -5.61 8.54
N TYR A 264 33.62 -4.44 8.39
CA TYR A 264 35.04 -4.30 8.14
C TYR A 264 35.83 -4.43 9.44
N VAL A 265 36.51 -5.56 9.60
CA VAL A 265 37.41 -5.80 10.73
C VAL A 265 38.83 -5.44 10.34
N ILE A 266 39.52 -4.61 11.14
CA ILE A 266 40.95 -4.34 10.94
C ILE A 266 41.76 -5.54 11.47
N ASP A 267 42.18 -6.42 10.56
CA ASP A 267 43.01 -7.57 10.88
C ASP A 267 44.08 -7.83 9.81
N GLU A 268 44.94 -8.82 10.06
CA GLU A 268 46.04 -9.15 9.16
C GLU A 268 45.53 -9.63 7.77
N ASP A 269 44.40 -10.36 7.74
CA ASP A 269 43.85 -10.95 6.51
C ASP A 269 43.26 -9.86 5.60
N THR A 270 42.48 -8.94 6.15
CA THR A 270 41.89 -7.79 5.44
C THR A 270 42.97 -6.82 4.94
N LEU A 271 44.03 -6.59 5.72
CA LEU A 271 45.14 -5.74 5.32
C LEU A 271 46.00 -6.37 4.22
N GLN A 272 46.18 -7.70 4.20
CA GLN A 272 46.93 -8.42 3.16
C GLN A 272 46.30 -8.35 1.77
N GLU A 273 44.99 -8.05 1.66
CA GLU A 273 44.36 -7.79 0.36
C GLU A 273 44.94 -6.54 -0.35
N SER A 274 45.56 -5.63 0.41
CA SER A 274 46.35 -4.53 -0.13
C SER A 274 47.74 -5.03 -0.52
N HIS A 275 48.02 -5.08 -1.84
CA HIS A 275 49.33 -5.50 -2.39
C HIS A 275 50.57 -4.86 -1.75
N ILE A 276 50.45 -3.68 -1.11
CA ILE A 276 51.58 -2.99 -0.47
C ILE A 276 51.76 -3.40 1.00
N TYR A 277 50.71 -3.87 1.67
CA TYR A 277 50.86 -4.49 3.00
C TYR A 277 51.77 -5.72 2.91
N GLU A 278 51.66 -6.50 1.83
CA GLU A 278 52.57 -7.61 1.52
C GLU A 278 54.03 -7.16 1.37
N GLU A 279 54.28 -6.01 0.74
CA GLU A 279 55.64 -5.47 0.53
C GLU A 279 56.29 -4.96 1.82
N LEU A 280 55.52 -4.27 2.66
CA LEU A 280 56.01 -3.74 3.95
C LEU A 280 56.08 -4.82 5.03
N SER A 281 55.22 -5.85 4.94
CA SER A 281 55.10 -6.95 5.92
C SER A 281 55.11 -6.47 7.39
N PRO A 282 54.32 -5.44 7.78
CA PRO A 282 54.26 -5.03 9.17
C PRO A 282 53.61 -6.15 10.00
N ILE A 283 54.00 -6.27 11.26
CA ILE A 283 53.33 -7.18 12.20
C ILE A 283 52.23 -6.40 12.92
N LEU A 284 50.96 -6.76 12.69
CA LEU A 284 49.83 -6.20 13.43
C LEU A 284 49.53 -7.01 14.70
N VAL A 285 49.39 -6.30 15.82
CA VAL A 285 48.82 -6.81 17.07
C VAL A 285 47.63 -5.94 17.45
N ARG A 286 46.46 -6.55 17.68
CA ARG A 286 45.26 -5.91 18.22
C ARG A 286 45.16 -6.26 19.71
N GLU A 287 45.07 -5.25 20.56
CA GLU A 287 44.87 -5.38 22.01
C GLU A 287 43.61 -4.65 22.42
N GLU A 288 42.70 -5.33 23.11
CA GLU A 288 41.45 -4.77 23.59
C GLU A 288 41.63 -4.29 25.04
N THR A 289 41.08 -3.11 25.36
CA THR A 289 41.12 -2.54 26.70
C THR A 289 39.95 -3.05 27.55
N GLY A 290 39.96 -2.75 28.86
CA GLY A 290 38.85 -3.16 29.74
C GLY A 290 37.52 -2.43 29.49
N GLU A 291 37.52 -1.40 28.66
CA GLU A 291 36.33 -0.63 28.25
C GLU A 291 35.91 -0.95 26.80
N GLY A 292 36.51 -1.97 26.17
CA GLY A 292 36.23 -2.39 24.78
C GLY A 292 37.06 -1.69 23.71
N ASP A 293 37.80 -0.62 24.03
CA ASP A 293 38.61 0.07 23.02
C ASP A 293 39.67 -0.86 22.40
N ASN A 294 39.86 -0.75 21.09
CA ASN A 294 40.83 -1.53 20.32
C ASN A 294 42.10 -0.72 20.06
N VAL A 295 43.26 -1.22 20.50
CA VAL A 295 44.58 -0.64 20.21
C VAL A 295 45.27 -1.47 19.14
N PHE A 296 45.57 -0.85 18.00
CA PHE A 296 46.26 -1.47 16.88
C PHE A 296 47.74 -1.08 16.91
N ILE A 297 48.62 -2.08 16.98
CA ILE A 297 50.06 -1.91 17.10
C ILE A 297 50.73 -2.56 15.89
N PHE A 298 51.40 -1.75 15.08
CA PHE A 298 52.19 -2.17 13.93
C PHE A 298 53.67 -2.14 14.27
N THR A 299 54.37 -3.24 14.03
CA THR A 299 55.84 -3.31 14.14
C THR A 299 56.45 -3.54 12.78
N LEU A 300 57.33 -2.64 12.35
CA LEU A 300 58.07 -2.71 11.09
C LEU A 300 59.57 -2.86 11.36
N GLY A 301 60.23 -3.68 10.54
CA GLY A 301 61.67 -3.89 10.63
C GLY A 301 62.49 -2.62 10.34
N SER A 302 63.72 -2.59 10.84
CA SER A 302 64.67 -1.51 10.58
C SER A 302 64.93 -1.32 9.08
N GLY A 303 65.05 -0.07 8.65
CA GLY A 303 65.30 0.35 7.27
C GLY A 303 64.05 0.55 6.41
N ILE A 304 62.85 0.31 6.96
CA ILE A 304 61.58 0.58 6.26
C ILE A 304 61.13 2.02 6.53
N ILE A 305 60.95 2.37 7.80
CA ILE A 305 60.57 3.71 8.23
C ILE A 305 61.75 4.42 8.87
N LEU A 306 62.33 3.83 9.92
CA LEU A 306 63.55 4.33 10.58
C LEU A 306 64.77 3.61 10.02
N GLN A 307 65.91 4.30 9.89
CA GLN A 307 67.08 3.73 9.24
C GLN A 307 67.73 2.60 10.04
N ASN A 308 67.83 2.77 11.36
CA ASN A 308 68.64 1.90 12.23
C ASN A 308 67.83 1.13 13.27
N ASP A 309 66.56 1.49 13.48
CA ASP A 309 65.71 0.94 14.53
C ASP A 309 64.40 0.40 13.97
N GLU A 310 63.74 -0.48 14.72
CA GLU A 310 62.38 -0.94 14.39
C GLU A 310 61.39 0.21 14.59
N TYR A 311 60.41 0.31 13.71
CA TYR A 311 59.35 1.31 13.82
C TYR A 311 58.11 0.71 14.43
N LEU A 312 57.66 1.28 15.54
CA LEU A 312 56.41 0.91 16.20
C LEU A 312 55.40 2.02 15.95
N PHE A 313 54.27 1.70 15.33
CA PHE A 313 53.15 2.62 15.14
C PHE A 313 51.92 2.10 15.87
N GLN A 314 51.27 2.93 16.69
CA GLN A 314 50.02 2.56 17.35
C GLN A 314 48.98 3.66 17.32
N TYR A 315 47.72 3.26 17.21
CA TYR A 315 46.54 4.09 17.36
C TYR A 315 45.42 3.26 18.00
N ALA A 316 44.40 3.95 18.49
CA ALA A 316 43.24 3.31 19.09
C ALA A 316 41.96 3.57 18.29
N VAL A 317 41.00 2.67 18.40
CA VAL A 317 39.60 2.85 18.01
C VAL A 317 38.80 2.73 19.29
N GLN A 318 38.02 3.77 19.61
CA GLN A 318 37.16 3.76 20.78
C GLN A 318 36.01 2.78 20.57
N ASN A 319 35.59 2.08 21.63
CA ASN A 319 34.45 1.17 21.56
C ASN A 319 33.19 1.90 21.07
N ARG A 320 32.44 1.28 20.16
CA ARG A 320 31.23 1.82 19.54
C ARG A 320 30.02 0.94 19.87
N PRO A 321 28.80 1.52 19.93
CA PRO A 321 27.61 0.70 20.09
C PRO A 321 27.41 -0.21 18.87
N PRO A 322 26.72 -1.35 19.04
CA PRO A 322 26.38 -2.23 17.94
C PRO A 322 25.43 -1.52 16.98
N ALA A 323 25.51 -1.76 15.68
CA ALA A 323 24.59 -1.19 14.69
C ALA A 323 23.38 -2.10 14.51
N LEU A 324 22.20 -1.69 15.00
CA LEU A 324 20.95 -2.43 14.82
C LEU A 324 20.40 -2.23 13.40
N ASP A 325 20.18 -3.33 12.67
CA ASP A 325 19.49 -3.30 11.39
C ASP A 325 18.07 -2.74 11.57
N TYR A 326 17.65 -1.92 10.62
CA TYR A 326 16.32 -1.31 10.63
C TYR A 326 15.22 -2.36 10.57
N ILE A 327 14.52 -2.52 11.69
CA ILE A 327 13.42 -3.45 11.86
C ILE A 327 12.19 -2.85 11.17
N SER A 328 11.80 -3.48 10.07
CA SER A 328 10.62 -3.09 9.33
C SER A 328 9.92 -4.27 8.66
N ARG A 329 8.63 -4.09 8.41
CA ARG A 329 7.83 -4.94 7.53
C ARG A 329 6.77 -4.07 6.89
N ASP A 330 6.93 -3.85 5.59
CA ASP A 330 6.01 -3.03 4.80
C ASP A 330 5.86 -1.60 5.37
N SER A 331 7.00 -1.01 5.75
CA SER A 331 7.08 0.29 6.44
C SER A 331 6.63 1.46 5.59
N CYS A 332 6.06 2.47 6.24
CA CYS A 332 5.61 3.72 5.65
C CYS A 332 5.99 4.93 6.50
N GLY A 333 5.62 6.15 6.08
CA GLY A 333 5.92 7.36 6.85
C GLY A 333 5.40 7.32 8.29
N GLY A 334 4.21 6.74 8.49
CA GLY A 334 3.54 6.65 9.79
C GLY A 334 3.99 5.50 10.70
N TYR A 335 4.54 4.42 10.14
CA TYR A 335 4.82 3.19 10.88
C TYR A 335 5.96 2.38 10.25
N ASP A 336 6.64 1.55 11.04
CA ASP A 336 7.78 0.75 10.57
C ASP A 336 7.37 -0.71 10.28
N TYR A 337 6.30 -1.18 10.89
CA TYR A 337 5.88 -2.58 10.83
C TYR A 337 4.35 -2.71 10.73
N LEU A 338 3.83 -3.32 9.66
CA LEU A 338 2.40 -3.59 9.48
C LEU A 338 2.02 -4.94 10.11
N ALA A 339 0.94 -4.97 10.88
CA ALA A 339 0.27 -6.19 11.32
C ALA A 339 -1.25 -6.04 11.23
N ILE A 340 -1.94 -7.11 10.85
CA ILE A 340 -3.39 -7.09 10.58
C ILE A 340 -4.06 -8.15 11.47
N ASN A 341 -4.98 -7.71 12.32
CA ASN A 341 -5.67 -8.60 13.23
C ASN A 341 -6.50 -9.66 12.47
N GLY A 342 -6.53 -10.90 12.95
CA GLY A 342 -7.32 -11.98 12.33
C GLY A 342 -6.80 -12.52 10.99
N TYR A 343 -5.72 -11.96 10.44
CA TYR A 343 -5.13 -12.46 9.20
C TYR A 343 -4.40 -13.78 9.42
N GLU A 344 -4.48 -14.71 8.47
CA GLU A 344 -3.95 -16.08 8.65
C GLU A 344 -2.48 -16.25 8.24
N THR A 345 -1.91 -15.23 7.60
CA THR A 345 -0.54 -15.26 7.07
C THR A 345 0.40 -14.46 7.97
N GLU A 346 1.52 -13.96 7.42
CA GLU A 346 2.53 -13.25 8.18
C GLU A 346 2.07 -11.97 8.87
N TYR A 347 1.04 -11.31 8.33
CA TYR A 347 0.48 -10.11 8.95
C TYR A 347 -0.36 -10.43 10.21
N GLY A 348 -0.78 -11.68 10.39
CA GLY A 348 -1.51 -12.14 11.58
C GLY A 348 -0.65 -12.24 12.84
N PHE A 349 0.65 -12.05 12.72
CA PHE A 349 1.59 -12.08 13.83
C PHE A 349 2.59 -10.93 13.77
N ILE A 350 3.04 -10.50 14.95
CA ILE A 350 4.22 -9.64 15.09
C ILE A 350 5.40 -10.57 15.36
N ASN A 351 6.28 -10.73 14.38
CA ASN A 351 7.47 -11.58 14.48
C ASN A 351 8.70 -10.74 14.14
N ILE A 352 9.39 -10.27 15.18
CA ILE A 352 10.57 -9.42 15.06
C ILE A 352 11.80 -10.25 15.42
N THR A 353 12.63 -10.48 14.42
CA THR A 353 13.97 -11.04 14.56
C THR A 353 14.97 -9.91 14.35
N PRO A 354 15.48 -9.29 15.43
CA PRO A 354 16.48 -8.25 15.28
C PRO A 354 17.79 -8.85 14.76
N ASN A 355 18.54 -8.03 14.05
CA ASN A 355 19.90 -8.32 13.66
C ASN A 355 20.72 -7.06 13.91
N ALA A 356 21.87 -7.19 14.54
CA ALA A 356 22.79 -6.10 14.75
C ALA A 356 24.21 -6.64 14.66
N LEU A 357 25.11 -5.80 14.17
CA LEU A 357 26.53 -6.11 14.06
C LEU A 357 27.29 -5.08 14.85
N ASP A 358 28.28 -5.54 15.61
CA ASP A 358 29.13 -4.65 16.37
C ASP A 358 30.36 -4.26 15.53
N PRO A 359 30.62 -2.96 15.30
CA PRO A 359 31.80 -2.52 14.57
C PRO A 359 33.13 -3.00 15.19
N ASP A 360 33.13 -3.28 16.49
CA ASP A 360 34.31 -3.66 17.28
C ASP A 360 34.38 -5.18 17.54
N ASP A 361 33.54 -5.99 16.88
CA ASP A 361 33.47 -7.47 16.97
C ASP A 361 33.05 -7.98 18.35
N ASP A 362 32.32 -7.16 19.11
CA ASP A 362 31.71 -7.55 20.39
C ASP A 362 30.51 -8.49 20.22
N ASN A 363 30.23 -9.28 21.26
CA ASN A 363 29.02 -10.10 21.28
C ASN A 363 27.78 -9.23 21.54
N VAL A 364 26.86 -9.21 20.57
CA VAL A 364 25.58 -8.52 20.71
C VAL A 364 24.55 -9.38 21.45
N SER A 365 23.82 -8.75 22.37
CA SER A 365 22.61 -9.29 22.99
C SER A 365 21.41 -8.38 22.75
N TYR A 366 20.19 -8.94 22.75
CA TYR A 366 18.98 -8.17 22.49
C TYR A 366 18.07 -8.09 23.70
N ARG A 367 17.41 -6.94 23.88
CA ARG A 367 16.34 -6.76 24.86
C ARG A 367 15.19 -5.95 24.28
N TYR A 368 14.03 -6.07 24.91
CA TYR A 368 12.78 -5.54 24.40
C TYR A 368 12.02 -4.76 25.48
N ASP A 369 11.58 -3.55 25.16
CA ASP A 369 10.59 -2.80 25.93
C ASP A 369 9.25 -2.75 25.17
N TYR A 370 8.31 -3.59 25.62
CA TYR A 370 6.95 -3.69 25.11
C TYR A 370 5.91 -3.21 26.13
N SER A 371 6.33 -2.44 27.13
CA SER A 371 5.45 -2.00 28.23
C SER A 371 4.23 -1.19 27.74
N ASN A 372 4.38 -0.45 26.64
CA ASN A 372 3.31 0.34 26.02
C ASN A 372 2.34 -0.48 25.16
N LEU A 373 2.82 -1.56 24.53
CA LEU A 373 2.02 -2.41 23.65
C LEU A 373 1.13 -3.38 24.48
N LEU A 374 1.61 -3.90 25.61
CA LEU A 374 1.10 -5.18 26.14
C LEU A 374 0.90 -5.25 27.66
N SER A 375 0.42 -4.20 28.31
CA SER A 375 0.04 -4.31 29.72
C SER A 375 -1.09 -5.36 29.90
N GLY A 376 -0.74 -6.62 30.18
CA GLY A 376 -1.67 -7.72 30.41
C GLY A 376 -1.58 -8.93 29.45
N TYR A 377 -0.69 -8.94 28.46
CA TYR A 377 -0.57 -10.04 27.49
C TYR A 377 0.74 -10.82 27.63
N ASN A 378 0.72 -12.12 27.31
CA ASN A 378 1.89 -12.99 27.42
C ASN A 378 2.73 -12.91 26.14
N VAL A 379 3.81 -12.13 26.16
CA VAL A 379 4.82 -12.17 25.09
C VAL A 379 5.65 -13.43 25.21
N PHE A 380 5.90 -14.09 24.09
CA PHE A 380 6.92 -15.12 24.01
C PHE A 380 8.18 -14.54 23.38
N ILE A 381 9.26 -14.48 24.17
CA ILE A 381 10.61 -14.25 23.67
C ILE A 381 11.26 -15.62 23.54
N ASN A 382 11.56 -16.05 22.32
CA ASN A 382 12.23 -17.32 22.04
C ASN A 382 13.68 -17.27 22.56
N PRO A 383 14.31 -18.38 22.98
CA PRO A 383 15.76 -18.46 23.26
C PRO A 383 16.71 -18.01 22.14
N TYR A 384 16.23 -17.72 20.93
CA TYR A 384 17.00 -17.09 19.86
C TYR A 384 16.81 -15.57 19.78
N ASP A 385 16.28 -14.95 20.85
CA ASP A 385 15.97 -13.51 20.88
C ASP A 385 15.08 -13.11 19.71
N HIS A 386 13.98 -13.84 19.54
CA HIS A 386 12.90 -13.45 18.63
C HIS A 386 11.70 -13.00 19.46
N PHE A 387 11.16 -11.83 19.14
CA PHE A 387 9.88 -11.38 19.67
C PHE A 387 8.78 -11.96 18.78
N TYR A 388 7.90 -12.79 19.35
CA TYR A 388 6.78 -13.38 18.63
C TYR A 388 5.45 -13.15 19.36
N MET A 389 4.46 -12.71 18.60
CA MET A 389 3.08 -12.52 19.04
C MET A 389 2.10 -12.95 17.96
N ASP A 390 1.24 -13.92 18.28
CA ASP A 390 0.10 -14.31 17.46
C ASP A 390 -1.12 -13.46 17.85
N LEU A 391 -1.57 -12.60 16.93
CA LEU A 391 -2.64 -11.64 17.18
C LEU A 391 -4.01 -12.31 17.37
N SER A 392 -4.21 -13.51 16.82
CA SER A 392 -5.49 -14.24 16.93
C SER A 392 -5.86 -14.62 18.37
N ASN A 393 -4.87 -14.68 19.26
CA ASN A 393 -5.08 -15.00 20.68
C ASN A 393 -5.43 -13.76 21.54
N TYR A 394 -5.45 -12.58 20.95
CA TYR A 394 -5.55 -11.31 21.66
C TYR A 394 -6.61 -10.39 21.06
N ASN A 395 -7.46 -9.83 21.90
CA ASN A 395 -8.40 -8.79 21.48
C ASN A 395 -7.72 -7.43 21.65
N LEU A 396 -6.81 -7.11 20.73
CA LEU A 396 -6.13 -5.81 20.67
C LEU A 396 -6.96 -4.85 19.82
N ASN A 397 -7.10 -3.60 20.29
CA ASN A 397 -7.77 -2.58 19.48
C ASN A 397 -6.84 -2.18 18.33
N PRO A 398 -7.37 -1.92 17.13
CA PRO A 398 -6.59 -1.33 16.05
C PRO A 398 -5.95 0.00 16.51
N GLY A 399 -4.70 0.24 16.15
CA GLY A 399 -3.94 1.39 16.64
C GLY A 399 -2.49 1.39 16.19
N LEU A 400 -1.83 2.53 16.38
CA LEU A 400 -0.37 2.63 16.29
C LEU A 400 0.23 2.34 17.66
N TYR A 401 1.18 1.43 17.71
CA TYR A 401 1.84 1.01 18.94
C TYR A 401 3.36 1.11 18.82
N ASN A 402 4.01 1.42 19.94
CA ASN A 402 5.46 1.55 19.99
C ASN A 402 6.08 0.39 20.76
N PHE A 403 7.12 -0.18 20.18
CA PHE A 403 7.90 -1.28 20.72
C PHE A 403 9.38 -0.95 20.59
N THR A 404 10.14 -0.94 21.68
CA THR A 404 11.57 -0.63 21.60
C THR A 404 12.40 -1.91 21.61
N VAL A 405 13.24 -2.07 20.60
CA VAL A 405 14.27 -3.10 20.53
C VAL A 405 15.60 -2.47 20.82
N TYR A 406 16.39 -3.09 21.68
CA TYR A 406 17.76 -2.68 21.95
C TYR A 406 18.71 -3.81 21.57
N ALA A 407 19.86 -3.45 21.01
CA ALA A 407 21.05 -4.26 20.85
C ALA A 407 22.09 -3.71 21.83
N ASP A 408 22.56 -4.53 22.77
CA ASP A 408 23.60 -4.18 23.74
C ASP A 408 24.86 -5.01 23.44
N ASP A 409 26.04 -4.39 23.49
CA ASP A 409 27.34 -5.09 23.43
C ASP A 409 27.73 -5.66 24.81
N GLU A 410 28.92 -6.27 24.91
CA GLU A 410 29.44 -6.80 26.18
C GLU A 410 30.01 -5.72 27.12
N HIS A 411 30.23 -4.51 26.62
CA HIS A 411 30.78 -3.35 27.33
C HIS A 411 29.70 -2.38 27.86
N GLY A 412 28.43 -2.63 27.53
CA GLY A 412 27.27 -1.85 27.96
C GLY A 412 26.92 -0.65 27.07
N LEU A 413 27.52 -0.52 25.88
CA LEU A 413 27.01 0.37 24.84
C LEU A 413 25.83 -0.31 24.13
N MET A 414 24.97 0.52 23.55
CA MET A 414 23.73 0.03 22.98
C MET A 414 23.25 0.88 21.82
N ASP A 415 22.57 0.23 20.90
CA ASP A 415 21.73 0.87 19.89
C ASP A 415 20.29 0.38 20.02
N TRP A 416 19.33 1.18 19.55
CA TRP A 416 17.92 0.84 19.70
C TRP A 416 17.03 1.46 18.64
N GLN A 417 15.88 0.82 18.43
CA GLN A 417 14.83 1.32 17.58
C GLN A 417 13.49 1.27 18.29
N VAL A 418 12.74 2.38 18.24
CA VAL A 418 11.30 2.36 18.51
C VAL A 418 10.59 1.92 17.22
N VAL A 419 10.23 0.65 17.16
CA VAL A 419 9.44 0.05 16.08
C VAL A 419 7.99 0.48 16.26
N ARG A 420 7.51 1.32 15.36
CA ARG A 420 6.11 1.75 15.29
C ARG A 420 5.32 0.68 14.54
N VAL A 421 4.56 -0.12 15.27
CA VAL A 421 3.71 -1.17 14.74
C VAL A 421 2.32 -0.60 14.46
N LEU A 422 1.92 -0.55 13.19
CA LEU A 422 0.53 -0.33 12.82
C LEU A 422 -0.19 -1.67 12.97
N LEU A 423 -1.01 -1.79 14.01
CA LEU A 423 -1.95 -2.89 14.14
C LEU A 423 -3.28 -2.46 13.54
N ASP A 424 -3.58 -2.93 12.34
CA ASP A 424 -4.86 -2.65 11.69
C ASP A 424 -5.94 -3.65 12.10
N ARG A 425 -7.18 -3.28 11.80
CA ARG A 425 -8.40 -4.05 12.05
C ARG A 425 -8.44 -5.38 11.30
N ASN A 426 -9.40 -6.23 11.67
CA ASN A 426 -9.69 -7.43 10.92
C ASN A 426 -10.31 -7.09 9.56
N MET A 427 -9.77 -7.66 8.48
CA MET A 427 -10.30 -7.50 7.11
C MET A 427 -11.40 -8.51 6.81
N GLU A 428 -12.18 -8.90 7.82
CA GLU A 428 -13.28 -9.84 7.65
C GLU A 428 -14.31 -9.23 6.71
N VAL A 429 -14.47 -9.89 5.56
CA VAL A 429 -15.52 -9.62 4.60
C VAL A 429 -16.45 -10.82 4.59
N ASN A 430 -17.74 -10.56 4.46
CA ASN A 430 -18.75 -11.60 4.34
C ASN A 430 -19.72 -11.25 3.22
N ILE A 431 -20.10 -12.24 2.43
CA ILE A 431 -21.17 -12.11 1.44
C ILE A 431 -22.32 -13.06 1.76
N SER A 432 -23.51 -12.50 1.80
CA SER A 432 -24.75 -13.27 1.75
C SER A 432 -25.69 -12.66 0.74
N ILE A 433 -26.50 -13.51 0.12
CA ILE A 433 -27.53 -13.06 -0.81
C ILE A 433 -28.85 -13.22 -0.09
N ALA A 434 -29.69 -12.19 -0.14
CA ALA A 434 -31.08 -12.23 0.24
C ALA A 434 -31.92 -12.18 -1.04
N THR A 435 -32.85 -13.11 -1.17
CA THR A 435 -33.97 -12.94 -2.11
C THR A 435 -35.22 -12.67 -1.28
N PRO A 436 -36.16 -11.85 -1.79
CA PRO A 436 -37.41 -11.57 -1.08
C PRO A 436 -38.29 -12.83 -0.87
N TYR A 437 -37.93 -13.96 -1.50
CA TYR A 437 -38.78 -15.14 -1.62
C TYR A 437 -38.44 -16.29 -0.64
N GLU A 438 -37.50 -16.11 0.31
CA GLU A 438 -37.12 -17.05 1.38
C GLU A 438 -36.88 -18.53 0.96
N THR A 439 -36.32 -18.80 -0.22
CA THR A 439 -35.97 -20.17 -0.63
C THR A 439 -34.46 -20.40 -0.64
N PHE A 440 -33.86 -20.64 0.54
CA PHE A 440 -32.48 -21.17 0.61
C PHE A 440 -32.49 -22.68 0.79
N THR A 441 -32.04 -23.39 -0.25
CA THR A 441 -31.47 -24.72 -0.03
C THR A 441 -30.09 -24.57 0.60
N SER A 442 -29.79 -25.32 1.67
CA SER A 442 -28.58 -25.12 2.48
C SER A 442 -27.31 -25.06 1.62
N GLY A 443 -26.73 -23.87 1.46
CA GLY A 443 -25.43 -23.64 0.82
C GLY A 443 -25.44 -23.21 -0.66
N GLN A 444 -26.59 -22.94 -1.28
CA GLN A 444 -26.66 -22.34 -2.63
C GLN A 444 -27.82 -21.33 -2.70
N ALA A 445 -27.52 -20.08 -3.05
CA ALA A 445 -28.52 -19.06 -3.31
C ALA A 445 -29.13 -19.28 -4.70
N ILE A 446 -30.46 -19.17 -4.81
CA ILE A 446 -31.18 -19.25 -6.09
C ILE A 446 -31.56 -17.82 -6.48
N LEU A 447 -31.17 -17.43 -7.69
CA LEU A 447 -31.48 -16.14 -8.30
C LEU A 447 -32.33 -16.37 -9.54
N SER A 448 -33.12 -15.37 -9.90
CA SER A 448 -33.85 -15.33 -11.16
C SER A 448 -33.30 -14.22 -12.05
N ILE A 449 -33.38 -14.43 -13.37
CA ILE A 449 -33.03 -13.42 -14.38
C ILE A 449 -34.01 -12.22 -14.38
N GLU A 450 -35.22 -12.38 -13.83
CA GLU A 450 -36.26 -11.35 -13.85
C GLU A 450 -36.36 -10.52 -12.56
N ASP A 451 -35.77 -11.00 -11.46
CA ASP A 451 -35.91 -10.42 -10.13
C ASP A 451 -34.68 -9.57 -9.71
N PRO A 452 -34.86 -8.52 -8.88
CA PRO A 452 -33.73 -7.85 -8.25
C PRO A 452 -33.01 -8.80 -7.29
N VAL A 453 -31.70 -8.62 -7.16
CA VAL A 453 -30.85 -9.43 -6.27
C VAL A 453 -30.31 -8.54 -5.16
N PHE A 454 -30.63 -8.87 -3.91
CA PHE A 454 -30.11 -8.16 -2.75
C PHE A 454 -28.90 -8.90 -2.19
N ILE A 455 -27.76 -8.23 -2.16
CA ILE A 455 -26.49 -8.78 -1.71
C ILE A 455 -26.12 -8.06 -0.43
N ASN A 456 -26.23 -8.75 0.69
CA ASN A 456 -25.78 -8.27 1.98
C ASN A 456 -24.27 -8.53 2.08
N ILE A 457 -23.50 -7.45 2.19
CA ILE A 457 -22.06 -7.51 2.37
C ILE A 457 -21.74 -6.95 3.75
N THR A 458 -20.87 -7.63 4.48
CA THR A 458 -20.23 -7.04 5.65
C THR A 458 -18.85 -6.58 5.22
N ALA A 459 -18.64 -5.25 5.21
CA ALA A 459 -17.34 -4.66 4.98
C ALA A 459 -16.62 -4.46 6.33
N PRO A 460 -15.27 -4.57 6.35
CA PRO A 460 -14.52 -4.28 7.56
C PRO A 460 -14.67 -2.81 7.97
N GLU A 461 -14.20 -2.45 9.18
CA GLU A 461 -14.11 -1.03 9.60
C GLU A 461 -13.22 -0.21 8.63
N SER A 462 -12.96 1.08 8.86
CA SER A 462 -11.92 1.79 8.08
C SER A 462 -10.55 1.57 8.71
N SER A 463 -9.48 1.64 7.91
CA SER A 463 -8.11 1.51 8.43
C SER A 463 -7.83 2.57 9.47
N VAL A 464 -7.00 2.19 10.45
CA VAL A 464 -6.41 3.16 11.38
C VAL A 464 -5.47 4.13 10.63
N ASP A 465 -4.89 3.69 9.51
CA ASP A 465 -4.06 4.53 8.67
C ASP A 465 -4.89 5.20 7.56
N GLU A 466 -5.06 6.52 7.67
CA GLU A 466 -5.83 7.33 6.72
C GLU A 466 -5.25 7.32 5.30
N GLU A 467 -3.98 6.91 5.11
CA GLU A 467 -3.35 6.79 3.79
C GLU A 467 -3.65 5.45 3.10
N THR A 468 -4.29 4.51 3.79
CA THR A 468 -4.65 3.20 3.22
C THR A 468 -5.76 3.37 2.19
N PHE A 469 -5.51 2.89 0.97
CA PHE A 469 -6.52 2.87 -0.08
C PHE A 469 -7.29 1.54 -0.03
N GLU A 470 -8.60 1.63 0.12
CA GLU A 470 -9.47 0.47 0.33
C GLU A 470 -10.41 0.31 -0.86
N MET A 471 -10.59 -0.93 -1.30
CA MET A 471 -11.46 -1.27 -2.42
C MET A 471 -12.24 -2.54 -2.09
N LEU A 472 -13.49 -2.58 -2.54
CA LEU A 472 -14.34 -3.75 -2.44
C LEU A 472 -14.80 -4.11 -3.87
N ILE A 473 -14.55 -5.35 -4.30
CA ILE A 473 -14.85 -5.83 -5.64
C ILE A 473 -15.79 -7.03 -5.52
N LEU A 474 -16.96 -6.93 -6.16
CA LEU A 474 -17.89 -8.05 -6.28
C LEU A 474 -17.72 -8.69 -7.65
N ASP A 475 -17.31 -9.95 -7.66
CA ASP A 475 -17.10 -10.75 -8.85
C ASP A 475 -18.17 -11.86 -8.93
N TYR A 476 -18.56 -12.18 -10.16
CA TYR A 476 -19.41 -13.33 -10.45
C TYR A 476 -18.83 -14.13 -11.60
N GLU A 477 -18.72 -15.45 -11.41
CA GLU A 477 -18.31 -16.41 -12.42
C GLU A 477 -19.39 -17.48 -12.61
N GLY A 478 -20.04 -17.48 -13.78
CA GLY A 478 -20.99 -18.50 -14.21
C GLY A 478 -20.35 -19.58 -15.10
N ASN A 479 -21.09 -20.66 -15.38
CA ASN A 479 -20.58 -21.80 -16.18
C ASN A 479 -20.52 -21.57 -17.70
N ASN A 480 -21.12 -20.49 -18.23
CA ASN A 480 -21.37 -20.29 -19.67
C ASN A 480 -20.75 -19.00 -20.22
N ASP A 481 -19.51 -18.68 -19.80
CA ASP A 481 -18.78 -17.45 -20.16
C ASP A 481 -19.41 -16.14 -19.63
N GLU A 482 -20.51 -16.21 -18.89
CA GLU A 482 -21.06 -15.05 -18.17
C GLU A 482 -20.22 -14.78 -16.93
N ASN A 483 -19.56 -13.63 -16.94
CA ASN A 483 -18.85 -13.09 -15.79
C ASN A 483 -19.05 -11.57 -15.72
N PHE A 484 -19.00 -11.05 -14.51
CA PHE A 484 -18.92 -9.62 -14.29
C PHE A 484 -18.08 -9.32 -13.06
N SER A 485 -17.54 -8.11 -13.04
CA SER A 485 -16.78 -7.55 -11.93
C SER A 485 -17.28 -6.16 -11.64
N LEU A 486 -17.64 -5.89 -10.39
CA LEU A 486 -18.19 -4.63 -9.93
C LEU A 486 -17.34 -4.08 -8.80
N THR A 487 -16.59 -3.02 -9.08
CA THR A 487 -15.94 -2.23 -8.02
C THR A 487 -16.97 -1.37 -7.30
N ILE A 488 -17.05 -1.49 -5.97
CA ILE A 488 -17.93 -0.71 -5.11
C ILE A 488 -17.12 0.49 -4.58
N PRO A 489 -17.26 1.69 -5.17
CA PRO A 489 -16.36 2.81 -4.91
C PRO A 489 -16.58 3.47 -3.54
N TYR A 490 -17.74 3.26 -2.92
CA TYR A 490 -18.10 3.81 -1.63
C TYR A 490 -18.82 2.72 -0.83
N PHE A 491 -18.13 2.15 0.15
CA PHE A 491 -18.71 1.26 1.14
C PHE A 491 -18.55 1.91 2.53
N GLU A 492 -19.50 1.67 3.41
CA GLU A 492 -19.41 2.04 4.82
C GLU A 492 -19.07 0.78 5.62
N PRO A 493 -18.27 0.91 6.69
CA PRO A 493 -18.06 -0.15 7.67
C PRO A 493 -19.34 -0.88 8.12
N GLY A 494 -19.26 -2.21 8.19
CA GLY A 494 -20.34 -3.05 8.71
C GLY A 494 -21.26 -3.63 7.62
N GLU A 495 -22.47 -3.97 8.02
CA GLU A 495 -23.47 -4.58 7.13
C GLU A 495 -24.06 -3.54 6.19
N GLN A 496 -23.94 -3.81 4.89
CA GLN A 496 -24.52 -3.04 3.82
C GLN A 496 -25.28 -3.97 2.88
N CYS A 497 -26.24 -3.41 2.15
CA CYS A 497 -26.93 -4.18 1.14
C CYS A 497 -26.83 -3.49 -0.22
N LEU A 498 -26.41 -4.26 -1.22
CA LEU A 498 -26.37 -3.87 -2.61
C LEU A 498 -27.54 -4.50 -3.33
N SER A 499 -28.31 -3.69 -4.06
CA SER A 499 -29.35 -4.21 -4.92
C SER A 499 -28.89 -4.22 -6.36
N LEU A 500 -28.79 -5.39 -6.99
CA LEU A 500 -28.59 -5.50 -8.42
C LEU A 500 -29.96 -5.54 -9.12
N PRO A 501 -30.08 -4.88 -10.28
CA PRO A 501 -29.02 -4.20 -11.05
C PRO A 501 -28.73 -2.73 -10.65
N ASN A 502 -29.41 -2.18 -9.64
CA ASN A 502 -29.26 -0.78 -9.24
C ASN A 502 -28.10 -0.57 -8.24
N VAL A 503 -26.86 -0.58 -8.74
CA VAL A 503 -25.67 -0.21 -7.96
C VAL A 503 -25.62 1.29 -7.75
N ALA A 504 -26.53 1.83 -6.94
CA ALA A 504 -26.67 3.28 -6.79
C ALA A 504 -25.52 3.88 -5.97
N GLY A 505 -24.77 4.81 -6.59
CA GLY A 505 -23.88 5.73 -5.90
C GLY A 505 -24.66 6.79 -5.10
N GLU A 506 -24.11 7.20 -3.95
CA GLU A 506 -24.53 8.29 -3.03
C GLU A 506 -26.03 8.38 -2.61
N GLY A 507 -26.89 7.43 -2.98
CA GLY A 507 -28.31 7.46 -2.63
C GLY A 507 -29.03 6.12 -2.83
N GLY A 508 -28.34 5.02 -2.55
CA GLY A 508 -28.78 3.63 -2.75
C GLY A 508 -30.26 3.40 -2.43
N LEU A 509 -30.99 2.79 -3.37
CA LEU A 509 -32.23 2.12 -3.01
C LEU A 509 -31.91 1.15 -1.87
N SER A 510 -32.72 1.19 -0.83
CA SER A 510 -32.66 0.17 0.21
C SER A 510 -32.89 -1.20 -0.41
N CYS A 511 -32.40 -2.26 0.25
CA CYS A 511 -32.79 -3.63 -0.09
C CYS A 511 -34.20 -3.94 0.42
N ASP A 512 -35.11 -3.06 0.07
CA ASP A 512 -36.54 -3.17 0.28
C ASP A 512 -37.19 -3.34 -1.09
N LEU A 513 -37.91 -4.44 -1.24
CA LEU A 513 -38.61 -4.73 -2.48
C LEU A 513 -39.69 -3.67 -2.75
N GLU A 514 -40.29 -3.08 -1.70
CA GLU A 514 -41.32 -2.03 -1.83
C GLU A 514 -40.81 -0.78 -2.53
N GLU A 515 -39.52 -0.45 -2.46
CA GLU A 515 -39.00 0.72 -3.17
C GLU A 515 -38.97 0.55 -4.70
N TYR A 516 -39.19 -0.68 -5.21
CA TYR A 516 -39.36 -0.94 -6.63
C TYR A 516 -40.77 -0.63 -7.15
N SER A 517 -41.78 -0.43 -6.29
CA SER A 517 -43.12 -0.02 -6.73
C SER A 517 -43.27 1.49 -6.92
N ASP A 518 -42.52 2.29 -6.15
CA ASP A 518 -42.59 3.75 -6.25
C ASP A 518 -41.87 4.20 -7.54
N GLY A 519 -42.65 4.44 -8.61
CA GLY A 519 -42.18 4.85 -9.94
C GLY A 519 -41.28 6.11 -10.02
N VAL A 520 -40.88 6.67 -8.87
CA VAL A 520 -39.91 7.75 -8.69
C VAL A 520 -38.46 7.27 -8.85
N ALA A 521 -38.10 6.06 -8.42
CA ALA A 521 -36.70 5.60 -8.47
C ALA A 521 -36.33 4.89 -9.78
N VAL A 522 -37.29 4.20 -10.41
CA VAL A 522 -37.07 3.41 -11.63
C VAL A 522 -37.94 3.94 -12.77
N GLY A 523 -37.85 5.25 -13.04
CA GLY A 523 -38.42 5.85 -14.26
C GLY A 523 -39.82 5.33 -14.66
N SER A 524 -40.76 5.27 -13.72
CA SER A 524 -42.20 5.08 -13.96
C SER A 524 -42.68 3.91 -14.83
N ASN A 525 -41.88 2.88 -15.13
CA ASN A 525 -42.44 1.74 -15.87
C ASN A 525 -41.79 0.41 -15.50
N ILE A 526 -42.35 -0.24 -14.48
CA ILE A 526 -42.06 -1.63 -14.18
C ILE A 526 -42.42 -2.57 -15.35
N GLU A 527 -43.36 -2.14 -16.20
CA GLU A 527 -43.67 -2.80 -17.49
C GLU A 527 -42.51 -2.71 -18.50
N GLY A 528 -41.51 -1.85 -18.24
CA GLY A 528 -40.30 -1.69 -19.03
C GLY A 528 -39.03 -2.25 -18.38
N TRP A 529 -39.14 -3.00 -17.28
CA TRP A 529 -38.00 -3.61 -16.57
C TRP A 529 -37.09 -4.41 -17.53
N ASP A 530 -37.69 -5.23 -18.38
CA ASP A 530 -36.95 -6.07 -19.32
C ASP A 530 -36.34 -5.29 -20.51
N THR A 531 -37.04 -4.27 -21.02
CA THR A 531 -36.64 -3.58 -22.26
C THR A 531 -35.83 -2.30 -22.05
N ASN A 532 -36.10 -1.53 -21.01
CA ASN A 532 -35.41 -0.27 -20.73
C ASN A 532 -34.28 -0.44 -19.72
N PHE A 533 -34.42 -1.32 -18.74
CA PHE A 533 -33.42 -1.41 -17.65
C PHE A 533 -32.22 -2.26 -18.07
N LEU A 534 -32.44 -3.47 -18.60
CA LEU A 534 -31.38 -4.38 -19.05
C LEU A 534 -30.60 -3.88 -20.28
N GLN A 535 -31.16 -2.91 -21.03
CA GLN A 535 -30.49 -2.34 -22.21
C GLN A 535 -29.76 -1.02 -21.96
N THR A 536 -30.07 -0.30 -20.87
CA THR A 536 -29.50 1.04 -20.62
C THR A 536 -28.27 1.03 -19.73
N LEU A 537 -28.17 0.05 -18.83
CA LEU A 537 -26.95 -0.25 -18.11
C LEU A 537 -26.28 -1.37 -18.90
N ASP A 538 -25.10 -1.10 -19.46
CA ASP A 538 -24.29 -2.04 -20.26
C ASP A 538 -23.70 -3.17 -19.37
N LEU A 539 -24.53 -3.74 -18.48
CA LEU A 539 -24.18 -4.60 -17.37
C LEU A 539 -24.94 -5.92 -17.48
N PRO A 540 -24.29 -7.02 -17.91
CA PRO A 540 -24.90 -8.32 -18.10
C PRO A 540 -24.94 -9.09 -16.76
N TYR A 541 -25.85 -8.71 -15.88
CA TYR A 541 -26.05 -9.45 -14.63
C TYR A 541 -27.06 -10.58 -14.86
N PHE A 542 -26.64 -11.83 -14.60
CA PHE A 542 -27.48 -13.03 -14.55
C PHE A 542 -28.36 -13.27 -15.78
N GLN A 543 -27.87 -13.01 -16.99
CA GLN A 543 -28.58 -13.23 -18.25
C GLN A 543 -28.60 -14.71 -18.67
N GLN A 544 -27.70 -15.53 -18.14
CA GLN A 544 -27.59 -16.94 -18.50
C GLN A 544 -27.95 -17.85 -17.33
N LEU A 545 -28.73 -18.90 -17.63
CA LEU A 545 -29.06 -19.94 -16.67
C LEU A 545 -27.80 -20.69 -16.26
N THR A 546 -27.65 -20.95 -14.96
CA THR A 546 -26.50 -21.65 -14.42
C THR A 546 -26.92 -22.73 -13.44
N ASP A 547 -26.32 -23.92 -13.56
CA ASP A 547 -26.45 -24.98 -12.56
C ASP A 547 -25.69 -24.63 -11.27
N THR A 548 -24.57 -23.94 -11.40
CA THR A 548 -23.74 -23.43 -10.30
C THR A 548 -22.88 -22.28 -10.84
N GLY A 549 -23.01 -21.09 -10.27
CA GLY A 549 -22.04 -20.00 -10.37
C GLY A 549 -21.44 -19.72 -8.99
N VAL A 550 -20.40 -18.89 -8.96
CA VAL A 550 -19.79 -18.40 -7.73
C VAL A 550 -19.86 -16.88 -7.74
N MET A 551 -20.37 -16.31 -6.66
CA MET A 551 -20.30 -14.89 -6.40
C MET A 551 -19.30 -14.68 -5.27
N GLU A 552 -18.30 -13.85 -5.52
CA GLU A 552 -17.16 -13.62 -4.63
C GLU A 552 -17.08 -12.13 -4.32
N ILE A 553 -16.88 -11.80 -3.06
CA ILE A 553 -16.56 -10.44 -2.63
C ILE A 553 -15.09 -10.42 -2.23
N THR A 554 -14.31 -9.54 -2.84
CA THR A 554 -12.91 -9.33 -2.50
C THR A 554 -12.75 -7.95 -1.90
N PHE A 555 -12.33 -7.89 -0.64
CA PHE A 555 -11.86 -6.68 0.00
C PHE A 555 -10.35 -6.55 -0.18
N THR A 556 -9.90 -5.39 -0.61
CA THR A 556 -8.48 -5.08 -0.82
C THR A 556 -8.10 -3.83 -0.04
N ALA A 557 -7.05 -3.91 0.77
CA ALA A 557 -6.41 -2.78 1.43
C ALA A 557 -4.99 -2.61 0.88
N ASN A 558 -4.72 -1.45 0.28
CA ASN A 558 -3.40 -1.09 -0.23
C ASN A 558 -2.76 -0.05 0.69
N TYR A 559 -1.80 -0.50 1.48
CA TYR A 559 -1.04 0.33 2.39
C TYR A 559 0.07 1.05 1.59
N CYS A 560 0.05 2.37 1.66
CA CYS A 560 1.09 3.25 1.10
C CYS A 560 1.32 3.07 -0.41
N SER A 561 0.28 2.65 -1.13
CA SER A 561 0.31 2.37 -2.58
C SER A 561 1.30 1.27 -3.00
N GLN A 562 1.84 0.47 -2.07
CA GLN A 562 2.85 -0.55 -2.35
C GLN A 562 2.46 -1.94 -1.84
N TYR A 563 1.78 -2.01 -0.69
CA TYR A 563 1.55 -3.26 0.02
C TYR A 563 0.07 -3.60 -0.01
N GLN A 564 -0.32 -4.44 -0.97
CA GLN A 564 -1.70 -4.86 -1.14
C GLN A 564 -1.98 -6.13 -0.33
N GLN A 565 -2.98 -6.08 0.54
CA GLN A 565 -3.55 -7.24 1.22
C GLN A 565 -5.00 -7.42 0.81
N GLU A 566 -5.45 -8.67 0.72
CA GLU A 566 -6.79 -9.01 0.26
C GLU A 566 -7.42 -10.08 1.14
N ARG A 567 -8.75 -10.02 1.25
CA ARG A 567 -9.57 -11.04 1.88
C ARG A 567 -10.82 -11.22 1.04
N ASP A 568 -11.17 -12.46 0.79
CA ASP A 568 -12.34 -12.83 0.02
C ASP A 568 -13.35 -13.64 0.86
N ASP A 569 -14.60 -13.60 0.44
CA ASP A 569 -15.64 -14.57 0.81
C ASP A 569 -16.49 -14.87 -0.43
N SER A 570 -17.07 -16.08 -0.49
CA SER A 570 -17.82 -16.50 -1.67
C SER A 570 -19.06 -17.33 -1.34
N ILE A 571 -20.08 -17.14 -2.16
CA ILE A 571 -21.34 -17.87 -2.10
C ILE A 571 -21.64 -18.52 -3.45
N LYS A 572 -22.14 -19.75 -3.41
CA LYS A 572 -22.61 -20.44 -4.61
C LYS A 572 -23.99 -19.94 -5.00
N VAL A 573 -24.15 -19.73 -6.30
CA VAL A 573 -25.35 -19.17 -6.91
C VAL A 573 -25.91 -20.15 -7.93
N LYS A 574 -27.23 -20.18 -8.12
CA LYS A 574 -27.92 -20.83 -9.22
C LYS A 574 -28.81 -19.80 -9.89
N VAL A 575 -28.58 -19.52 -11.17
CA VAL A 575 -29.44 -18.59 -11.94
C VAL A 575 -30.50 -19.40 -12.69
N GLN A 576 -31.76 -19.05 -12.47
CA GLN A 576 -32.95 -19.67 -13.08
C GLN A 576 -33.77 -18.62 -13.84
N GLU A 577 -34.75 -19.05 -14.65
CA GLU A 577 -35.62 -18.10 -15.35
C GLU A 577 -36.49 -17.36 -14.33
N CYS A 578 -37.08 -18.08 -13.39
CA CYS A 578 -37.90 -17.53 -12.32
C CYS A 578 -37.70 -18.31 -11.01
N ILE A 579 -38.13 -17.71 -9.90
CA ILE A 579 -38.21 -18.38 -8.59
C ILE A 579 -39.67 -18.74 -8.34
N ASP A 580 -39.98 -20.01 -8.04
CA ASP A 580 -41.34 -20.38 -7.62
C ASP A 580 -41.62 -19.77 -6.25
N TRP A 581 -42.50 -18.78 -6.25
CA TRP A 581 -42.93 -18.09 -5.05
C TRP A 581 -44.44 -18.16 -4.92
N PRO A 582 -44.96 -19.01 -4.01
CA PRO A 582 -46.39 -19.17 -3.80
C PRO A 582 -47.05 -17.98 -3.10
N GLY A 583 -46.33 -16.86 -2.91
CA GLY A 583 -46.79 -15.58 -2.37
C GLY A 583 -46.86 -15.49 -0.84
N VAL A 584 -46.80 -14.26 -0.33
CA VAL A 584 -47.18 -13.91 1.05
C VAL A 584 -48.70 -13.75 1.12
N PRO A 585 -49.38 -14.03 2.26
CA PRO A 585 -50.83 -13.83 2.39
C PRO A 585 -51.35 -12.46 1.97
N LEU A 586 -50.51 -11.42 1.98
CA LEU A 586 -50.86 -10.04 1.60
C LEU A 586 -51.09 -9.86 0.10
N HIS A 587 -50.44 -10.65 -0.77
CA HIS A 587 -50.54 -10.53 -2.23
C HIS A 587 -50.80 -11.90 -2.88
N PRO A 588 -52.03 -12.44 -2.75
CA PRO A 588 -52.36 -13.80 -3.18
C PRO A 588 -52.64 -13.92 -4.70
N TYR A 589 -52.32 -12.91 -5.50
CA TYR A 589 -52.59 -12.90 -6.94
C TYR A 589 -51.34 -12.58 -7.75
N PRO A 590 -51.21 -13.10 -8.99
CA PRO A 590 -50.13 -12.72 -9.90
C PRO A 590 -50.36 -11.30 -10.45
N TYR A 591 -49.30 -10.64 -10.92
CA TYR A 591 -49.40 -9.27 -11.43
C TYR A 591 -50.00 -9.26 -12.84
N VAL A 592 -50.93 -8.34 -13.11
CA VAL A 592 -51.60 -8.19 -14.41
C VAL A 592 -51.43 -6.75 -14.88
N PRO A 593 -50.55 -6.46 -15.87
CA PRO A 593 -50.23 -5.11 -16.31
C PRO A 593 -51.43 -4.32 -16.82
N GLY A 594 -51.46 -3.00 -16.55
CA GLY A 594 -52.52 -2.10 -17.00
C GLY A 594 -53.94 -2.43 -16.52
N LYS A 595 -54.13 -3.31 -15.53
CA LYS A 595 -55.44 -3.72 -15.00
C LYS A 595 -55.57 -3.41 -13.51
N THR A 596 -56.65 -2.73 -13.15
CA THR A 596 -57.05 -2.39 -11.76
C THR A 596 -57.76 -3.56 -11.03
N TYR A 597 -57.60 -4.80 -11.48
CA TYR A 597 -58.42 -5.92 -11.00
C TYR A 597 -57.97 -6.52 -9.65
N HIS A 598 -56.92 -5.98 -9.04
CA HIS A 598 -56.40 -6.46 -7.75
C HIS A 598 -57.19 -5.95 -6.52
N ASN A 599 -58.23 -5.15 -6.74
CA ASN A 599 -58.90 -4.36 -5.70
C ASN A 599 -60.00 -5.10 -4.90
N TYR A 600 -59.84 -6.41 -4.67
CA TYR A 600 -60.86 -7.17 -3.94
C TYR A 600 -60.38 -7.67 -2.59
N VAL A 601 -59.52 -6.98 -1.85
CA VAL A 601 -59.24 -7.43 -0.47
C VAL A 601 -59.14 -6.25 0.47
N TYR A 602 -60.00 -6.18 1.48
CA TYR A 602 -59.83 -5.29 2.63
C TYR A 602 -59.55 -6.10 3.89
N VAL A 603 -58.74 -5.54 4.78
CA VAL A 603 -58.58 -6.08 6.13
C VAL A 603 -59.84 -5.73 6.92
N ASP A 604 -60.63 -6.72 7.29
CA ASP A 604 -61.77 -6.52 8.20
C ASP A 604 -61.22 -6.02 9.54
N SER A 605 -61.36 -4.73 9.80
CA SER A 605 -60.87 -4.06 11.02
C SER A 605 -61.32 -4.68 12.34
N SER A 606 -62.31 -5.60 12.32
CA SER A 606 -62.77 -6.32 13.49
C SER A 606 -62.10 -7.69 13.68
N THR A 607 -61.56 -8.31 12.62
CA THR A 607 -60.98 -9.66 12.66
C THR A 607 -59.53 -9.72 12.20
N ASP A 608 -58.98 -8.66 11.60
CA ASP A 608 -57.67 -8.65 10.94
C ASP A 608 -57.56 -9.70 9.81
N GLU A 609 -58.70 -10.21 9.33
CA GLU A 609 -58.75 -11.16 8.22
C GLU A 609 -58.98 -10.41 6.90
N LEU A 610 -58.19 -10.78 5.89
CA LEU A 610 -58.36 -10.34 4.51
C LEU A 610 -59.68 -10.89 3.96
N LYS A 611 -60.63 -10.02 3.60
CA LYS A 611 -61.92 -10.39 3.01
C LYS A 611 -62.13 -9.71 1.65
N LEU A 612 -62.71 -10.45 0.71
CA LEU A 612 -63.21 -9.89 -0.54
C LEU A 612 -64.41 -8.98 -0.27
N ASP A 613 -64.29 -7.67 -0.57
CA ASP A 613 -65.44 -6.76 -0.59
C ASP A 613 -66.12 -6.82 -1.96
N SER A 614 -67.27 -7.48 -2.02
CA SER A 614 -68.06 -7.54 -3.24
C SER A 614 -69.10 -6.42 -3.37
N VAL A 615 -69.28 -5.54 -2.36
CA VAL A 615 -70.58 -4.83 -2.28
C VAL A 615 -70.54 -3.31 -2.30
N ASN A 616 -69.57 -2.54 -1.79
CA ASN A 616 -69.78 -1.05 -1.75
C ASN A 616 -68.57 -0.08 -1.63
N HIS A 617 -67.31 -0.51 -1.72
CA HIS A 617 -66.19 0.45 -1.65
C HIS A 617 -65.64 0.78 -3.05
N GLU A 618 -65.39 2.07 -3.30
CA GLU A 618 -64.62 2.48 -4.48
C GLU A 618 -63.26 1.76 -4.42
N PRO A 619 -62.84 1.08 -5.50
CA PRO A 619 -61.56 0.38 -5.53
C PRO A 619 -60.45 1.36 -5.14
N VAL A 620 -59.76 1.10 -4.03
CA VAL A 620 -58.51 1.81 -3.74
C VAL A 620 -57.51 1.24 -4.73
N GLU A 621 -57.12 2.03 -5.74
CA GLU A 621 -56.05 1.66 -6.65
C GLU A 621 -54.73 1.60 -5.86
N GLU A 622 -54.45 0.47 -5.24
CA GLU A 622 -53.11 0.16 -4.75
C GLU A 622 -52.35 -0.50 -5.91
N GLU A 623 -51.33 0.18 -6.41
CA GLU A 623 -50.39 -0.41 -7.36
C GLU A 623 -49.65 -1.54 -6.65
N ILE A 624 -50.00 -2.79 -6.98
CA ILE A 624 -49.26 -3.94 -6.47
C ILE A 624 -47.88 -3.93 -7.12
N ASN A 625 -46.84 -3.97 -6.28
CA ASN A 625 -45.50 -4.26 -6.73
C ASN A 625 -45.47 -5.64 -7.40
N PRO A 626 -45.15 -5.77 -8.70
CA PRO A 626 -45.05 -7.05 -9.40
C PRO A 626 -44.12 -8.04 -8.71
N PHE A 627 -43.04 -7.57 -8.08
CA PHE A 627 -42.12 -8.43 -7.33
C PHE A 627 -42.72 -8.94 -6.02
N LEU A 628 -43.82 -8.34 -5.54
CA LEU A 628 -44.58 -8.85 -4.40
C LEU A 628 -45.78 -9.72 -4.81
N ALA A 629 -46.02 -9.91 -6.11
CA ALA A 629 -47.11 -10.75 -6.63
C ALA A 629 -46.73 -12.24 -6.71
N ARG A 630 -47.72 -13.15 -6.81
CA ARG A 630 -47.44 -14.59 -6.97
C ARG A 630 -46.77 -14.92 -8.29
N HIS A 631 -45.85 -15.87 -8.26
CA HIS A 631 -45.12 -16.33 -9.45
C HIS A 631 -45.87 -17.50 -10.13
N GLU A 632 -47.15 -17.31 -10.45
CA GLU A 632 -48.01 -18.38 -11.01
C GLU A 632 -47.55 -18.86 -12.40
N CYS A 633 -46.73 -18.06 -13.09
CA CYS A 633 -46.09 -18.42 -14.36
C CYS A 633 -44.71 -19.03 -14.20
N CYS A 634 -44.30 -19.35 -12.97
CA CYS A 634 -43.05 -20.03 -12.71
C CYS A 634 -43.29 -21.51 -12.40
N ALA A 635 -42.71 -22.38 -13.22
CA ALA A 635 -42.73 -23.81 -12.96
C ALA A 635 -41.84 -24.14 -11.75
N SER A 636 -42.18 -25.24 -11.05
CA SER A 636 -41.41 -25.70 -9.88
C SER A 636 -39.93 -26.03 -10.13
N ASP A 637 -39.52 -26.16 -11.41
CA ASP A 637 -38.11 -26.34 -11.80
C ASP A 637 -37.37 -25.01 -12.08
N GLY A 638 -38.04 -23.87 -11.89
CA GLY A 638 -37.54 -22.51 -12.10
C GLY A 638 -37.50 -22.09 -13.57
N THR A 639 -38.30 -22.73 -14.42
CA THR A 639 -38.52 -22.31 -15.83
C THR A 639 -39.85 -21.59 -15.99
N TYR A 640 -39.99 -20.76 -17.03
CA TYR A 640 -41.26 -20.12 -17.34
C TYR A 640 -42.29 -21.15 -17.82
N GLU A 641 -43.51 -21.04 -17.30
CA GLU A 641 -44.64 -21.79 -17.79
C GLU A 641 -45.00 -21.38 -19.24
N PRO A 642 -45.45 -22.31 -20.10
CA PRO A 642 -45.85 -21.98 -21.46
C PRO A 642 -46.94 -20.91 -21.53
N THR A 643 -47.01 -20.17 -22.65
CA THR A 643 -48.03 -19.12 -22.89
C THR A 643 -49.48 -19.62 -22.97
N SER A 644 -49.68 -20.93 -22.88
CA SER A 644 -50.99 -21.57 -22.75
C SER A 644 -51.42 -21.80 -21.30
N THR A 645 -50.51 -21.66 -20.33
CA THR A 645 -50.78 -21.86 -18.91
C THR A 645 -51.61 -20.68 -18.41
N ILE A 646 -52.77 -20.97 -17.84
CA ILE A 646 -53.64 -19.99 -17.19
C ILE A 646 -52.96 -19.61 -15.88
N CYS A 647 -52.67 -18.33 -15.69
CA CYS A 647 -52.06 -17.82 -14.47
C CYS A 647 -53.03 -16.97 -13.66
N TYR A 648 -54.02 -16.37 -14.32
CA TYR A 648 -55.11 -15.69 -13.63
C TYR A 648 -56.44 -16.21 -14.14
N GLN A 649 -57.31 -16.58 -13.21
CA GLN A 649 -58.71 -16.87 -13.43
C GLN A 649 -59.52 -15.97 -12.49
N SER A 650 -60.37 -15.13 -13.05
CA SER A 650 -61.29 -14.32 -12.25
C SER A 650 -62.39 -15.20 -11.65
N GLU A 651 -63.00 -14.74 -10.56
CA GLU A 651 -64.34 -15.22 -10.19
C GLU A 651 -65.34 -14.94 -11.34
N PRO A 652 -66.42 -15.72 -11.49
CA PRO A 652 -67.45 -15.46 -12.48
C PRO A 652 -68.05 -14.05 -12.35
N GLY A 653 -68.17 -13.29 -13.44
CA GLY A 653 -68.75 -11.94 -13.43
C GLY A 653 -69.14 -11.43 -14.83
N CYS A 654 -69.93 -10.35 -14.92
CA CYS A 654 -70.35 -9.80 -16.22
C CYS A 654 -69.27 -8.88 -16.84
N TYR A 655 -68.12 -9.43 -17.23
CA TYR A 655 -66.95 -8.65 -17.67
C TYR A 655 -67.11 -7.91 -18.99
N ASN A 656 -68.14 -8.24 -19.79
CA ASN A 656 -68.50 -7.53 -21.01
C ASN A 656 -67.50 -7.69 -22.17
N LYS A 657 -66.83 -8.84 -22.29
CA LYS A 657 -65.69 -8.99 -23.22
C LYS A 657 -65.74 -10.19 -24.16
N LEU A 658 -66.72 -11.09 -24.05
CA LEU A 658 -66.92 -12.15 -25.04
C LEU A 658 -67.12 -11.63 -26.48
N GLY A 659 -67.57 -10.37 -26.65
CA GLY A 659 -67.92 -9.77 -27.94
C GLY A 659 -66.79 -9.24 -28.84
N ASN A 660 -65.53 -9.18 -28.39
CA ASN A 660 -64.47 -8.48 -29.15
C ASN A 660 -63.72 -9.32 -30.20
N GLY A 661 -63.96 -10.64 -30.27
CA GLY A 661 -63.48 -11.48 -31.37
C GLY A 661 -64.38 -11.32 -32.60
N TYR A 662 -63.82 -11.44 -33.81
CA TYR A 662 -64.45 -11.26 -35.14
C TYR A 662 -65.78 -12.00 -35.43
N PHE A 663 -66.37 -12.68 -34.46
CA PHE A 663 -67.56 -13.53 -34.60
C PHE A 663 -68.82 -12.98 -33.91
N TYR A 664 -68.77 -11.85 -33.18
CA TYR A 664 -69.86 -11.47 -32.25
C TYR A 664 -70.30 -9.99 -32.33
N SER A 665 -70.84 -9.53 -33.47
CA SER A 665 -71.27 -8.12 -33.62
C SER A 665 -72.47 -7.70 -32.76
N ASP A 666 -73.21 -8.65 -32.20
CA ASP A 666 -74.49 -8.42 -31.50
C ASP A 666 -74.48 -8.93 -30.05
N TYR A 667 -73.31 -9.20 -29.48
CA TYR A 667 -73.19 -9.59 -28.08
C TYR A 667 -73.52 -8.40 -27.18
N GLU A 668 -74.67 -8.45 -26.48
CA GLU A 668 -75.01 -7.42 -25.51
C GLU A 668 -74.37 -7.70 -24.16
N THR A 669 -73.67 -6.71 -23.66
CA THR A 669 -72.87 -6.81 -22.46
C THR A 669 -73.72 -6.57 -21.20
N GLY A 670 -73.41 -7.26 -20.11
CA GLY A 670 -73.93 -7.01 -18.76
C GLY A 670 -75.03 -7.97 -18.30
N TYR A 671 -75.08 -9.15 -18.91
CA TYR A 671 -76.16 -10.12 -18.70
C TYR A 671 -75.68 -11.48 -18.19
N VAL A 672 -74.60 -12.03 -18.75
CA VAL A 672 -74.15 -13.39 -18.44
C VAL A 672 -72.83 -13.39 -17.70
N LEU A 673 -72.63 -14.38 -16.85
CA LEU A 673 -71.39 -14.65 -16.13
C LEU A 673 -70.33 -15.15 -17.11
N GLU A 674 -69.25 -14.41 -17.14
CA GLU A 674 -68.04 -14.70 -17.89
C GLU A 674 -66.95 -15.04 -16.87
N GLU A 675 -66.07 -15.98 -17.21
CA GLU A 675 -64.79 -16.17 -16.53
C GLU A 675 -63.70 -15.55 -17.40
N HIS A 676 -62.89 -14.70 -16.79
CA HIS A 676 -61.75 -14.07 -17.43
C HIS A 676 -60.49 -14.88 -17.11
N TYR A 677 -59.83 -15.35 -18.17
CA TYR A 677 -58.56 -16.03 -18.10
C TYR A 677 -57.49 -15.14 -18.69
N ILE A 678 -56.35 -15.10 -18.01
CA ILE A 678 -55.13 -14.54 -18.56
C ILE A 678 -54.10 -15.64 -18.49
N ASN A 679 -53.47 -15.90 -19.62
CA ASN A 679 -52.38 -16.85 -19.68
C ASN A 679 -51.06 -16.16 -19.32
N CYS A 680 -50.06 -16.97 -19.03
CA CYS A 680 -48.68 -16.50 -18.91
C CYS A 680 -48.23 -15.80 -20.19
N SER A 681 -47.44 -14.74 -20.05
CA SER A 681 -46.77 -14.11 -21.19
C SER A 681 -45.69 -15.01 -21.77
N GLY A 682 -45.11 -15.88 -20.93
CA GLY A 682 -43.92 -16.68 -21.25
C GLY A 682 -42.61 -15.91 -21.14
N ASP A 683 -42.69 -14.63 -20.76
CA ASP A 683 -41.54 -13.74 -20.63
C ASP A 683 -41.11 -13.59 -19.16
N ARG A 684 -42.02 -13.79 -18.20
CA ARG A 684 -41.84 -13.56 -16.76
C ARG A 684 -42.70 -14.50 -15.91
N GLY A 685 -42.19 -14.90 -14.75
CA GLY A 685 -42.85 -15.80 -13.80
C GLY A 685 -43.92 -15.13 -12.96
N ASN A 686 -43.80 -13.83 -12.71
CA ASN A 686 -44.71 -13.03 -11.88
C ASN A 686 -45.74 -12.21 -12.66
N ILE A 687 -45.70 -12.23 -14.00
CA ILE A 687 -46.59 -11.43 -14.86
C ILE A 687 -47.56 -12.31 -15.67
N CYS A 688 -48.84 -11.99 -15.50
CA CYS A 688 -49.95 -12.46 -16.31
C CYS A 688 -50.34 -11.42 -17.36
N ASP A 689 -49.69 -11.45 -18.53
CA ASP A 689 -49.98 -10.56 -19.66
C ASP A 689 -50.07 -11.31 -21.00
N GLY A 690 -50.37 -12.61 -20.95
CA GLY A 690 -50.63 -13.41 -22.14
C GLY A 690 -52.01 -13.12 -22.76
N ASP A 691 -52.45 -14.02 -23.63
CA ASP A 691 -53.75 -13.90 -24.28
C ASP A 691 -54.89 -13.83 -23.25
N SER A 692 -55.50 -12.65 -23.15
CA SER A 692 -56.70 -12.44 -22.35
C SER A 692 -57.89 -13.06 -23.07
N ASN A 693 -58.41 -14.15 -22.51
CA ASN A 693 -59.57 -14.85 -23.03
C ASN A 693 -60.73 -14.73 -22.05
N TYR A 694 -61.94 -14.64 -22.60
CA TYR A 694 -63.17 -14.71 -21.82
C TYR A 694 -63.89 -15.96 -22.28
N GLN A 695 -64.44 -16.73 -21.34
CA GLN A 695 -65.32 -17.84 -21.65
C GLN A 695 -66.55 -17.76 -20.76
N LEU A 696 -67.58 -18.53 -21.12
CA LEU A 696 -68.77 -18.66 -20.30
C LEU A 696 -68.43 -19.36 -18.98
N ALA A 697 -68.89 -18.82 -17.86
CA ALA A 697 -68.63 -19.41 -16.55
C ALA A 697 -69.18 -20.85 -16.50
N GLY A 698 -68.30 -21.83 -16.25
CA GLY A 698 -68.67 -23.25 -16.27
C GLY A 698 -69.10 -23.79 -17.65
N GLY A 699 -68.88 -23.04 -18.73
CA GLY A 699 -69.26 -23.42 -20.09
C GLY A 699 -70.75 -23.23 -20.41
N GLU A 700 -71.51 -22.55 -19.55
CA GLU A 700 -72.96 -22.34 -19.68
C GLU A 700 -73.28 -20.84 -19.78
N LEU A 701 -74.33 -20.46 -20.51
CA LEU A 701 -74.86 -19.10 -20.41
C LEU A 701 -75.63 -18.99 -19.10
N ARG A 702 -74.96 -18.54 -18.04
CA ARG A 702 -75.57 -18.26 -16.74
C ARG A 702 -75.74 -16.77 -16.57
N CYS A 703 -76.90 -16.33 -16.12
CA CYS A 703 -77.17 -14.93 -15.86
C CYS A 703 -76.39 -14.44 -14.64
N GLY A 704 -75.88 -13.21 -14.71
CA GLY A 704 -75.14 -12.60 -13.60
C GLY A 704 -76.00 -12.20 -12.42
N HIS A 705 -75.35 -11.79 -11.33
CA HIS A 705 -76.06 -11.35 -10.14
C HIS A 705 -76.56 -9.90 -10.30
N TYR A 706 -77.85 -9.66 -10.04
CA TYR A 706 -78.42 -8.32 -10.23
C TYR A 706 -77.82 -7.32 -9.24
N GLY A 707 -77.23 -6.25 -9.76
CA GLY A 707 -76.63 -5.18 -8.96
C GLY A 707 -75.14 -5.36 -8.67
N GLU A 708 -74.53 -6.48 -9.08
CA GLU A 708 -73.07 -6.57 -9.14
C GLU A 708 -72.51 -5.66 -10.25
N ASN A 709 -71.25 -5.26 -10.08
CA ASN A 709 -70.59 -4.36 -11.00
C ASN A 709 -70.65 -4.95 -12.42
N GLN A 710 -71.25 -4.19 -13.35
CA GLN A 710 -71.46 -4.55 -14.75
C GLN A 710 -72.58 -5.58 -15.05
N CYS A 711 -73.29 -6.13 -14.06
CA CYS A 711 -74.45 -7.02 -14.24
C CYS A 711 -75.81 -6.30 -14.07
N ASP A 712 -75.87 -4.98 -14.27
CA ASP A 712 -77.02 -4.13 -13.94
C ASP A 712 -78.26 -4.36 -14.82
N LYS A 713 -78.13 -5.15 -15.89
CA LYS A 713 -79.19 -5.43 -16.85
C LYS A 713 -79.87 -6.79 -16.64
N VAL A 714 -79.36 -7.63 -15.75
CA VAL A 714 -79.98 -8.92 -15.43
C VAL A 714 -81.29 -8.69 -14.70
N SER A 715 -82.34 -9.45 -15.04
CA SER A 715 -83.57 -9.46 -14.24
C SER A 715 -83.25 -10.01 -12.85
N PRO A 716 -83.70 -9.39 -11.74
CA PRO A 716 -83.58 -9.96 -10.40
C PRO A 716 -84.21 -11.35 -10.25
N LYS A 717 -85.10 -11.74 -11.17
CA LYS A 717 -85.68 -13.09 -11.20
C LYS A 717 -84.78 -14.13 -11.88
N CYS A 718 -83.83 -13.69 -12.69
CA CYS A 718 -82.94 -14.57 -13.45
C CYS A 718 -81.54 -14.63 -12.86
N GLU A 719 -81.27 -14.00 -11.71
CA GLU A 719 -79.95 -14.04 -11.09
C GLU A 719 -79.48 -15.49 -10.86
N ASP A 720 -78.24 -15.75 -11.28
CA ASP A 720 -77.53 -17.03 -11.18
C ASP A 720 -78.15 -18.22 -11.94
N ASP A 721 -79.18 -17.97 -12.76
CA ASP A 721 -79.87 -19.00 -13.54
C ASP A 721 -79.29 -19.24 -14.92
N LEU A 722 -79.64 -20.36 -15.55
CA LEU A 722 -79.37 -20.56 -16.97
C LEU A 722 -80.18 -19.56 -17.81
N ALA A 723 -79.48 -18.82 -18.67
CA ALA A 723 -80.07 -18.00 -19.71
C ALA A 723 -80.93 -18.86 -20.64
N TRP A 724 -82.12 -18.39 -21.01
CA TRP A 724 -83.08 -19.22 -21.77
C TRP A 724 -83.45 -20.53 -21.06
N GLY A 725 -83.17 -20.62 -19.76
CA GLY A 725 -83.47 -21.73 -18.90
C GLY A 725 -84.78 -21.53 -18.15
N TYR A 726 -85.35 -22.65 -17.74
CA TYR A 726 -86.49 -22.69 -16.84
C TYR A 726 -86.02 -22.76 -15.40
N ARG A 727 -86.74 -22.09 -14.51
CA ARG A 727 -86.48 -22.11 -13.07
C ARG A 727 -87.71 -22.55 -12.30
N ASP A 728 -87.51 -23.54 -11.47
CA ASP A 728 -88.35 -23.83 -10.32
C ASP A 728 -87.86 -22.96 -9.16
N SER A 729 -88.60 -21.91 -8.82
CA SER A 729 -88.19 -20.95 -7.79
C SER A 729 -88.54 -21.40 -6.38
N ASN A 730 -89.25 -22.52 -6.26
CA ASN A 730 -89.80 -23.01 -4.99
C ASN A 730 -89.46 -24.49 -4.69
N ASP A 731 -88.71 -25.15 -5.59
CA ASP A 731 -88.27 -26.55 -5.55
C ASP A 731 -89.43 -27.59 -5.47
N ASP A 732 -90.62 -27.29 -6.03
CA ASP A 732 -91.76 -28.24 -6.07
C ASP A 732 -91.75 -29.24 -7.24
N GLY A 733 -90.76 -29.12 -8.13
CA GLY A 733 -90.59 -29.93 -9.33
C GLY A 733 -91.33 -29.39 -10.55
N GLN A 734 -91.93 -28.19 -10.49
CA GLN A 734 -92.50 -27.48 -11.63
C GLN A 734 -91.77 -26.16 -11.84
N ASN A 735 -91.46 -25.86 -13.11
CA ASN A 735 -90.84 -24.60 -13.46
C ASN A 735 -91.85 -23.45 -13.33
N ASP A 736 -91.50 -22.42 -12.56
CA ASP A 736 -92.33 -21.25 -12.26
C ASP A 736 -92.23 -20.17 -13.35
N TYR A 737 -91.05 -20.04 -13.95
CA TYR A 737 -90.78 -19.07 -15.01
C TYR A 737 -89.63 -19.49 -15.90
N TRP A 738 -89.51 -18.76 -17.01
CA TRP A 738 -88.47 -18.91 -18.00
C TRP A 738 -87.73 -17.59 -18.19
N CYS A 739 -86.40 -17.65 -18.14
CA CYS A 739 -85.52 -16.49 -18.35
C CYS A 739 -85.32 -16.23 -19.83
N HIS A 740 -85.52 -14.99 -20.27
CA HIS A 740 -85.56 -14.65 -21.69
C HIS A 740 -85.18 -13.18 -21.94
N GLY A 741 -85.22 -12.77 -23.21
CA GLY A 741 -84.86 -11.42 -23.63
C GLY A 741 -83.37 -11.35 -23.98
N LYS A 742 -82.74 -10.19 -23.80
CA LYS A 742 -81.34 -10.02 -24.20
C LYS A 742 -80.44 -10.99 -23.47
N MET A 743 -79.64 -11.73 -24.25
CA MET A 743 -78.79 -12.82 -23.79
C MET A 743 -79.52 -13.89 -22.95
N GLY A 744 -80.85 -13.91 -22.91
CA GLY A 744 -81.66 -14.83 -22.11
C GLY A 744 -81.79 -14.46 -20.63
N CYS A 745 -81.42 -13.24 -20.23
CA CYS A 745 -81.32 -12.83 -18.81
C CYS A 745 -82.05 -11.53 -18.47
N GLU A 746 -82.49 -10.76 -19.46
CA GLU A 746 -83.09 -9.43 -19.25
C GLU A 746 -84.47 -9.51 -18.56
N MET A 747 -85.24 -10.55 -18.84
CA MET A 747 -86.64 -10.68 -18.43
C MET A 747 -86.96 -12.12 -18.00
N ALA A 748 -88.03 -12.28 -17.23
CA ALA A 748 -88.59 -13.59 -16.89
C ALA A 748 -90.09 -13.59 -17.17
N CYS A 749 -90.62 -14.67 -17.75
CA CYS A 749 -92.06 -14.81 -17.99
C CYS A 749 -92.60 -16.13 -17.45
N THR A 750 -93.88 -16.09 -17.07
CA THR A 750 -94.61 -17.22 -16.47
C THR A 750 -95.64 -17.81 -17.43
N SER A 751 -95.53 -17.50 -18.72
CA SER A 751 -96.43 -17.99 -19.78
C SER A 751 -95.72 -19.00 -20.66
N ALA A 752 -96.48 -19.79 -21.41
CA ALA A 752 -95.93 -20.74 -22.38
C ALA A 752 -94.86 -20.10 -23.28
N VAL A 753 -93.75 -20.81 -23.51
CA VAL A 753 -92.63 -20.36 -24.35
C VAL A 753 -92.90 -20.79 -25.78
N VAL A 754 -92.75 -19.91 -26.75
CA VAL A 754 -93.03 -20.18 -28.17
C VAL A 754 -91.76 -20.00 -28.98
N TYR A 755 -91.42 -21.00 -29.79
CA TYR A 755 -90.33 -20.93 -30.76
C TYR A 755 -90.83 -20.28 -32.06
N VAL A 756 -90.24 -19.15 -32.45
CA VAL A 756 -90.68 -18.32 -33.58
C VAL A 756 -89.68 -18.36 -34.75
N GLY A 757 -88.80 -19.37 -34.78
CA GLY A 757 -87.80 -19.52 -35.83
C GLY A 757 -88.32 -20.30 -37.05
N ASP A 758 -87.52 -20.34 -38.11
CA ASP A 758 -87.94 -20.92 -39.39
C ASP A 758 -88.07 -22.46 -39.29
N TYR A 759 -89.15 -23.02 -39.84
CA TYR A 759 -89.60 -24.41 -39.65
C TYR A 759 -88.53 -25.48 -39.97
N TYR A 760 -87.54 -25.15 -40.80
CA TYR A 760 -86.47 -26.07 -41.19
C TYR A 760 -85.33 -26.20 -40.17
N THR A 761 -85.37 -25.43 -39.08
CA THR A 761 -84.34 -25.38 -38.03
C THR A 761 -84.91 -25.69 -36.64
N THR A 762 -86.12 -26.27 -36.55
CA THR A 762 -86.68 -26.68 -35.26
C THR A 762 -85.68 -27.56 -34.51
N PRO A 763 -85.33 -27.19 -33.26
CA PRO A 763 -84.53 -28.05 -32.38
C PRO A 763 -85.12 -29.44 -32.36
N GLY A 764 -84.26 -30.46 -32.28
CA GLY A 764 -84.77 -31.76 -31.86
C GLY A 764 -85.50 -31.60 -30.54
N HIS A 765 -86.62 -32.30 -30.33
CA HIS A 765 -87.44 -32.19 -29.12
C HIS A 765 -86.68 -32.42 -27.81
N ASP A 766 -85.42 -32.87 -27.84
CA ASP A 766 -84.62 -33.21 -26.66
C ASP A 766 -83.39 -32.30 -26.45
N GLU A 767 -83.20 -31.23 -27.25
CA GLU A 767 -82.05 -30.33 -27.09
C GLU A 767 -82.31 -29.24 -26.03
N GLU A 768 -81.41 -29.16 -25.05
CA GLU A 768 -81.44 -28.14 -24.00
C GLU A 768 -81.30 -26.74 -24.61
N ILE A 769 -82.31 -25.88 -24.39
CA ILE A 769 -82.40 -24.55 -25.03
C ILE A 769 -81.15 -23.71 -24.77
N ASN A 770 -80.60 -23.73 -23.55
CA ASN A 770 -79.37 -23.03 -23.20
C ASN A 770 -78.18 -23.49 -24.05
N LYS A 771 -78.00 -24.81 -24.20
CA LYS A 771 -76.98 -25.40 -25.05
C LYS A 771 -77.18 -25.04 -26.51
N TRP A 772 -78.43 -25.10 -26.99
CA TRP A 772 -78.75 -24.68 -28.35
C TRP A 772 -78.45 -23.19 -28.55
N ALA A 773 -78.68 -22.37 -27.53
CA ALA A 773 -78.32 -20.98 -27.53
C ALA A 773 -76.80 -20.85 -27.71
N ILE A 774 -75.99 -21.51 -26.87
CA ILE A 774 -74.52 -21.51 -26.96
C ILE A 774 -74.04 -21.91 -28.36
N GLU A 775 -74.63 -22.96 -28.95
CA GLU A 775 -74.29 -23.44 -30.30
C GLU A 775 -74.75 -22.50 -31.42
N THR A 776 -75.78 -21.69 -31.18
CA THR A 776 -76.44 -20.84 -32.20
C THR A 776 -76.11 -19.34 -32.04
N PHE A 777 -75.45 -18.93 -30.97
CA PHE A 777 -75.23 -17.51 -30.62
C PHE A 777 -74.28 -16.78 -31.59
N ALA A 778 -74.88 -16.16 -32.61
CA ALA A 778 -74.63 -14.79 -33.09
C ALA A 778 -75.63 -14.44 -34.20
N THR A 779 -76.70 -13.69 -33.91
CA THR A 779 -76.93 -12.36 -34.50
C THR A 779 -78.34 -11.78 -34.22
N SER A 780 -78.35 -10.53 -33.79
CA SER A 780 -79.36 -9.45 -33.78
C SER A 780 -80.62 -9.51 -32.91
N ASP A 781 -80.59 -8.63 -31.91
CA ASP A 781 -81.63 -8.22 -30.96
C ASP A 781 -82.58 -7.14 -31.51
N SER A 782 -82.91 -7.21 -32.80
CA SER A 782 -83.91 -6.30 -33.36
C SER A 782 -85.16 -7.11 -33.68
N GLU A 783 -86.24 -6.84 -32.94
CA GLU A 783 -87.62 -7.20 -33.33
C GLU A 783 -87.93 -6.85 -34.79
N SER A 784 -87.14 -5.96 -35.42
CA SER A 784 -87.26 -5.56 -36.82
C SER A 784 -86.53 -6.42 -37.85
N ASP A 785 -85.63 -7.34 -37.46
CA ASP A 785 -84.87 -8.19 -38.39
C ASP A 785 -85.03 -9.68 -38.05
N LEU A 786 -86.24 -10.19 -38.32
CA LEU A 786 -86.50 -11.61 -38.52
C LEU A 786 -85.70 -12.11 -39.73
N VAL A 787 -84.40 -12.33 -39.55
CA VAL A 787 -83.60 -13.04 -40.55
C VAL A 787 -83.92 -14.53 -40.41
N PRO A 788 -84.37 -15.20 -41.48
CA PRO A 788 -84.64 -16.64 -41.46
C PRO A 788 -83.41 -17.44 -40.99
N GLY A 789 -83.61 -18.29 -39.96
CA GLY A 789 -82.57 -19.18 -39.41
C GLY A 789 -81.87 -18.72 -38.12
N LYS A 790 -82.53 -17.93 -37.26
CA LYS A 790 -81.98 -17.44 -35.98
C LYS A 790 -82.74 -17.98 -34.75
N PHE A 791 -82.01 -18.08 -33.63
CA PHE A 791 -82.49 -18.47 -32.30
C PHE A 791 -83.51 -17.45 -31.76
N ASN A 792 -84.81 -17.71 -31.95
CA ASN A 792 -85.89 -16.79 -31.61
C ASN A 792 -86.97 -17.46 -30.78
N PHE A 793 -87.15 -16.97 -29.56
CA PHE A 793 -88.20 -17.42 -28.66
C PHE A 793 -88.97 -16.24 -28.10
N ARG A 794 -90.25 -16.43 -27.80
CA ARG A 794 -91.09 -15.42 -27.15
C ARG A 794 -92.01 -16.02 -26.12
N CYS A 795 -92.46 -15.16 -25.21
CA CYS A 795 -93.42 -15.52 -24.19
C CYS A 795 -94.85 -15.32 -24.68
N GLY A 796 -95.64 -16.39 -24.63
CA GLY A 796 -97.04 -16.43 -24.98
C GLY A 796 -97.31 -16.62 -26.48
N CYS A 797 -98.47 -17.21 -26.78
CA CYS A 797 -98.97 -17.37 -28.14
C CYS A 797 -99.74 -16.12 -28.58
N TYR A 798 -99.35 -15.53 -29.70
CA TYR A 798 -100.01 -14.41 -30.36
C TYR A 798 -100.75 -14.88 -31.61
N ASP A 799 -101.69 -14.07 -32.11
CA ASP A 799 -102.45 -14.37 -33.33
C ASP A 799 -101.55 -14.71 -34.54
N SER A 800 -100.32 -14.16 -34.57
CA SER A 800 -99.33 -14.45 -35.62
C SER A 800 -98.71 -15.86 -35.54
N ASP A 801 -98.62 -16.47 -34.36
CA ASP A 801 -98.10 -17.85 -34.20
C ASP A 801 -99.08 -18.89 -34.72
N VAL A 802 -100.37 -18.60 -34.59
CA VAL A 802 -101.47 -19.50 -34.92
C VAL A 802 -101.54 -19.80 -36.41
N ASP A 803 -101.29 -18.77 -37.23
CA ASP A 803 -101.36 -18.88 -38.69
C ASP A 803 -100.17 -19.66 -39.27
N VAL A 804 -99.05 -19.74 -38.52
CA VAL A 804 -97.80 -20.40 -38.91
C VAL A 804 -97.67 -21.80 -38.30
N GLY A 805 -98.34 -22.04 -37.17
CA GLY A 805 -98.27 -23.30 -36.44
C GLY A 805 -97.01 -23.42 -35.58
N ASP A 806 -96.58 -22.30 -34.99
CA ASP A 806 -95.34 -22.25 -34.19
C ASP A 806 -95.44 -23.16 -32.96
N TYR A 807 -94.32 -23.83 -32.68
CA TYR A 807 -94.22 -24.77 -31.58
C TYR A 807 -94.11 -24.03 -30.25
N CYS A 808 -94.78 -24.55 -29.24
CA CYS A 808 -94.79 -23.95 -27.91
C CYS A 808 -94.63 -25.01 -26.82
N ASP A 809 -94.15 -24.55 -25.69
CA ASP A 809 -93.93 -25.29 -24.46
C ASP A 809 -94.80 -24.66 -23.37
N SER A 810 -95.94 -25.30 -23.08
CA SER A 810 -96.90 -24.83 -22.08
C SER A 810 -96.57 -25.24 -20.65
N ASN A 811 -95.88 -26.35 -20.48
CA ASN A 811 -95.55 -26.92 -19.18
C ASN A 811 -94.14 -26.56 -18.73
N MET A 812 -93.42 -25.76 -19.52
CA MET A 812 -92.09 -25.24 -19.24
C MET A 812 -91.05 -26.33 -19.00
N ASP A 813 -91.21 -27.50 -19.62
CA ASP A 813 -90.30 -28.62 -19.42
C ASP A 813 -89.11 -28.63 -20.40
N GLY A 814 -89.06 -27.66 -21.31
CA GLY A 814 -88.09 -27.56 -22.40
C GLY A 814 -88.48 -28.31 -23.66
N LEU A 815 -89.59 -29.04 -23.66
CA LEU A 815 -90.09 -29.82 -24.77
C LEU A 815 -91.20 -29.04 -25.49
N PHE A 816 -90.87 -28.45 -26.65
CA PHE A 816 -91.83 -27.72 -27.50
C PHE A 816 -92.81 -28.66 -28.22
N SER A 817 -93.63 -29.39 -27.47
CA SER A 817 -94.55 -30.43 -27.93
C SER A 817 -95.96 -29.93 -28.25
N GLY A 818 -96.25 -28.66 -27.94
CA GLY A 818 -97.50 -27.98 -28.25
C GLY A 818 -97.43 -27.09 -29.49
N TYR A 819 -98.60 -26.60 -29.91
CA TYR A 819 -98.75 -25.57 -30.95
C TYR A 819 -99.66 -24.45 -30.47
N CYS A 820 -99.38 -23.22 -30.91
CA CYS A 820 -100.24 -22.08 -30.62
C CYS A 820 -101.59 -22.22 -31.36
N ASN A 821 -102.69 -22.21 -30.60
CA ASN A 821 -104.05 -22.35 -31.14
C ASN A 821 -104.74 -20.98 -31.36
N GLN A 822 -105.87 -20.96 -32.07
CA GLN A 822 -106.64 -19.74 -32.37
C GLN A 822 -107.12 -18.92 -31.16
N ASN A 823 -107.00 -19.46 -29.94
CA ASN A 823 -107.31 -18.72 -28.72
C ASN A 823 -106.09 -18.02 -28.11
N GLY A 824 -104.91 -18.11 -28.74
CA GLY A 824 -103.66 -17.60 -28.17
C GLY A 824 -103.16 -18.46 -27.00
N GLU A 825 -103.54 -19.74 -26.95
CA GLU A 825 -103.07 -20.69 -25.94
C GLU A 825 -102.18 -21.74 -26.60
N CYS A 826 -101.12 -22.15 -25.89
CA CYS A 826 -100.31 -23.29 -26.27
C CYS A 826 -101.08 -24.58 -25.96
N SER A 827 -101.42 -25.35 -26.98
CA SER A 827 -102.11 -26.64 -26.81
C SER A 827 -101.16 -27.78 -27.11
N GLU A 828 -100.88 -28.62 -26.12
CA GLU A 828 -100.16 -29.88 -26.32
C GLU A 828 -100.92 -30.77 -27.31
N SER A 829 -100.16 -31.49 -28.15
CA SER A 829 -100.69 -32.36 -29.21
C SER A 829 -101.07 -33.77 -28.76
#